data_AF-A0A144MDF1-F1
#
_entry.id   AF-A0A144MDF1-F1
#
_cell.length_a   1.000
_cell.length_b   1.000
_cell.length_c   1.000
_cell.angle_alpha   90.00
_cell.angle_beta   90.00
_cell.angle_gamma   90.00
#
_symmetry.space_group_name_H-M   'P 1'
#
loop_
_entity.id
_entity.type
_entity.pdbx_description
1 polymer ?
#
loop_
_entity_poly.entity_id
_entity_poly.type
_entity_poly.pdbx_seq_one_letter_code
_entity_poly.pdbx_strand_id
1 'polypeptide(L)'
;MSPQPNKPADDVNLSSTVRSASEQPLVSDGRSSVFDSYFGPRAASAQEFASALELRSMLSESELERIFRASGGHTCIAASLVRARVEAGLPAGDTDPDRTVAMLSPELTPTVGAGSRESAALYLLALFAWAPQITPSMVDLVHAAFAAAEVATSARPEELTSLLTAEGLITASADTDAVFTVPDLIRALMRRVTSVDTNLAEKSPREALGAAVSDSIGRQRSDRREGLTEVVELVLELRDWHVLVRAWARRSVNVFIDVPSAIEAYLSVPEEVVAQNPILTLARSAARRIDSTRTRLGTDDMPTLLSATDFSSIVLPEMHGLLSAESERRLTADEVTVVTMLEARTHRLNRENEAALNVIEVGRERLRHLSPGEPGPTLMLQAELNLEHGRNLVVAGRFPEAMCVLQRVVQFAEIYAPNSPHPLLAGLVETALAGMGHGHGSDMDRNLERAREDARRFGMAALPDEFTALCIELTRSLDRLDLDTAGQILIAIDQAKPTQFLGPIPHVLRSLCFVYEGRASAAAKLLVESPQVQLMPTTGVPSARFSAIVNIVGFVLAAAGEGKALQDLAERMSPQSPGYSVVKARQAFVFGQHDSLWTATGQSLAGDEGPRLKSCAMALRADMLHHEGRSAEALEAFVDMLDYCAIMASVLAVTQLSKSAREALIRASADCSEWVAVARSFNSAELTAAVLQKRLLELPETSPVSPDFQTDLTPAEQSLLFAIDSSKSIAQIAREFGVVSGTLKNRLSALYRKLGVRSRAEAVAHANRAQQR
;
A
#
# COMPACT_ATOMS: atom_id res chain seq x y z
N MET A 1 36.05 -22.91 -9.90
CA MET A 1 37.07 -23.97 -9.97
C MET A 1 36.38 -25.28 -9.66
N SER A 2 36.56 -26.23 -10.57
CA SER A 2 36.20 -27.66 -10.54
C SER A 2 36.56 -28.37 -9.22
N PRO A 3 36.27 -29.67 -9.04
CA PRO A 3 35.20 -30.57 -9.57
C PRO A 3 34.52 -31.35 -8.40
N GLN A 4 33.29 -31.90 -8.49
CA GLN A 4 32.90 -33.23 -9.02
C GLN A 4 33.68 -34.44 -8.46
N PRO A 5 33.17 -35.70 -8.48
CA PRO A 5 31.87 -36.25 -8.95
C PRO A 5 31.20 -37.25 -7.94
N ASN A 6 29.92 -37.66 -7.96
CA ASN A 6 28.99 -38.21 -8.98
C ASN A 6 29.04 -39.76 -9.13
N LYS A 7 27.84 -40.38 -8.98
CA LYS A 7 27.29 -41.55 -9.74
C LYS A 7 27.62 -43.03 -9.31
N PRO A 8 26.90 -44.09 -9.79
CA PRO A 8 25.50 -44.49 -9.45
C PRO A 8 25.21 -46.03 -9.53
N ALA A 9 23.93 -46.41 -9.38
CA ALA A 9 23.14 -47.40 -10.16
C ALA A 9 23.40 -48.94 -10.17
N ASP A 10 22.31 -49.61 -10.59
CA ASP A 10 22.14 -50.99 -11.13
C ASP A 10 21.80 -52.07 -10.07
N ASP A 11 20.88 -53.03 -10.25
CA ASP A 11 20.08 -53.53 -11.38
C ASP A 11 19.00 -54.49 -10.77
N VAL A 12 17.72 -54.46 -11.15
CA VAL A 12 17.04 -55.25 -12.21
C VAL A 12 16.65 -56.72 -11.87
N ASN A 13 15.36 -56.99 -12.13
CA ASN A 13 14.65 -58.26 -12.46
C ASN A 13 14.25 -59.26 -11.35
N LEU A 14 12.94 -59.50 -11.11
CA LEU A 14 11.88 -60.17 -11.92
C LEU A 14 11.96 -61.70 -11.94
N SER A 15 11.02 -62.35 -11.24
CA SER A 15 10.20 -63.53 -11.65
C SER A 15 9.56 -64.16 -10.39
N SER A 16 8.26 -63.97 -10.13
CA SER A 16 7.14 -64.89 -10.49
C SER A 16 7.40 -66.36 -10.12
N THR A 17 6.57 -67.10 -9.37
CA THR A 17 5.12 -67.31 -9.59
C THR A 17 4.48 -68.22 -8.50
N VAL A 18 3.17 -68.04 -8.25
CA VAL A 18 2.11 -68.96 -7.71
C VAL A 18 2.17 -69.34 -6.21
N ARG A 19 1.40 -68.70 -5.31
CA ARG A 19 -0.03 -68.87 -4.93
C ARG A 19 -0.45 -70.23 -4.32
N SER A 20 -0.68 -70.22 -3.00
CA SER A 20 -1.84 -70.85 -2.36
C SER A 20 -2.38 -69.93 -1.24
N ALA A 21 -3.68 -69.64 -1.29
CA ALA A 21 -4.44 -68.93 -0.26
C ALA A 21 -4.66 -69.89 0.93
N SER A 22 -4.92 -69.50 2.17
CA SER A 22 -5.67 -68.35 2.69
C SER A 22 -5.57 -68.32 4.22
N GLU A 23 -5.23 -67.17 4.79
CA GLU A 23 -5.74 -66.68 6.09
C GLU A 23 -5.41 -65.18 6.16
N GLN A 24 -6.38 -64.32 5.82
CA GLN A 24 -6.26 -62.87 5.93
C GLN A 24 -6.90 -62.41 7.25
N PRO A 25 -6.19 -61.62 8.07
CA PRO A 25 -6.81 -60.61 8.91
C PRO A 25 -6.75 -59.25 8.17
N LEU A 26 -7.93 -58.74 7.84
CA LEU A 26 -8.33 -57.33 7.66
C LEU A 26 -7.28 -56.34 7.12
N VAL A 27 -7.35 -56.09 5.81
CA VAL A 27 -6.86 -54.85 5.20
C VAL A 27 -7.79 -53.72 5.65
N SER A 28 -7.29 -52.77 6.45
CA SER A 28 -7.92 -51.46 6.63
C SER A 28 -7.55 -50.55 5.45
N ASP A 29 -8.54 -49.96 4.80
CA ASP A 29 -8.38 -49.00 3.71
C ASP A 29 -7.35 -47.91 4.04
N GLY A 30 -6.32 -47.78 3.20
CA GLY A 30 -5.18 -46.87 3.38
C GLY A 30 -5.50 -45.41 3.06
N ARG A 31 -6.34 -44.75 3.87
CA ARG A 31 -6.23 -43.31 4.07
C ARG A 31 -5.35 -43.07 5.30
N SER A 32 -4.11 -42.64 5.08
CA SER A 32 -3.27 -42.06 6.15
C SER A 32 -4.10 -41.00 6.86
N SER A 33 -4.20 -41.09 8.19
CA SER A 33 -5.00 -40.13 8.92
C SER A 33 -4.42 -38.73 8.72
N VAL A 34 -5.31 -37.75 8.74
CA VAL A 34 -4.98 -36.33 8.64
C VAL A 34 -3.93 -35.91 9.68
N PHE A 35 -3.60 -36.66 10.72
CA PHE A 35 -2.54 -36.31 11.67
C PHE A 35 -1.26 -37.16 11.47
N ASP A 36 -1.32 -38.30 10.78
CA ASP A 36 -0.13 -39.12 10.44
C ASP A 36 0.69 -38.50 9.33
N SER A 37 0.05 -37.71 8.45
CA SER A 37 0.79 -36.79 7.58
C SER A 37 1.56 -35.80 8.44
N TYR A 38 0.85 -35.08 9.30
CA TYR A 38 1.34 -33.92 10.06
C TYR A 38 2.51 -34.03 10.97
N PHE A 39 2.37 -35.00 11.84
CA PHE A 39 3.28 -35.18 12.95
C PHE A 39 4.32 -36.24 12.55
N GLY A 40 4.22 -36.73 11.31
CA GLY A 40 4.96 -37.85 10.76
C GLY A 40 4.35 -39.18 11.15
N PRO A 41 4.61 -40.24 10.37
CA PRO A 41 4.22 -41.58 10.73
C PRO A 41 4.76 -41.89 12.12
N ARG A 42 3.90 -42.45 12.96
CA ARG A 42 4.33 -42.95 14.25
C ARG A 42 5.19 -44.19 14.03
N ALA A 43 6.48 -44.07 14.29
CA ALA A 43 7.38 -45.20 14.27
C ALA A 43 7.01 -46.17 15.40
N ALA A 44 6.92 -47.46 15.08
CA ALA A 44 6.56 -48.48 16.04
C ALA A 44 7.71 -48.81 17.01
N SER A 45 8.94 -48.39 16.68
CA SER A 45 10.13 -48.61 17.48
C SER A 45 11.11 -47.43 17.40
N ALA A 46 11.96 -47.28 18.42
CA ALA A 46 13.02 -46.27 18.43
C ALA A 46 14.02 -46.44 17.26
N GLN A 47 14.19 -47.67 16.76
CA GLN A 47 15.09 -47.97 15.65
C GLN A 47 14.50 -47.54 14.30
N GLU A 48 13.21 -47.77 14.09
CA GLU A 48 12.46 -47.25 12.93
C GLU A 48 12.39 -45.71 12.96
N PHE A 49 12.19 -45.15 14.15
CA PHE A 49 12.18 -43.71 14.39
C PHE A 49 13.52 -43.03 14.08
N ALA A 50 14.62 -43.59 14.59
CA ALA A 50 15.96 -43.08 14.35
C ALA A 50 16.37 -43.16 12.87
N SER A 51 15.78 -44.10 12.12
CA SER A 51 15.99 -44.25 10.68
C SER A 51 15.23 -43.20 9.86
N ALA A 52 14.13 -42.68 10.40
CA ALA A 52 13.27 -41.69 9.76
C ALA A 52 13.59 -40.23 10.16
N LEU A 53 14.45 -39.99 11.15
CA LEU A 53 14.78 -38.65 11.65
C LEU A 53 15.96 -38.02 10.90
N GLU A 54 15.72 -36.92 10.18
CA GLU A 54 16.71 -36.27 9.30
C GLU A 54 18.00 -35.81 10.02
N LEU A 55 17.88 -35.32 11.26
CA LEU A 55 19.00 -34.79 12.05
C LEU A 55 19.60 -35.81 13.03
N ARG A 56 19.40 -37.12 12.80
CA ARG A 56 19.88 -38.17 13.71
C ARG A 56 21.39 -38.13 14.00
N SER A 57 22.21 -37.61 13.08
CA SER A 57 23.67 -37.54 13.22
C SER A 57 24.13 -36.56 14.30
N MET A 58 23.24 -35.67 14.78
CA MET A 58 23.51 -34.70 15.84
C MET A 58 23.05 -35.19 17.23
N LEU A 59 22.51 -36.41 17.32
CA LEU A 59 21.91 -36.97 18.51
C LEU A 59 22.59 -38.29 18.86
N SER A 60 22.96 -38.47 20.13
CA SER A 60 23.35 -39.78 20.65
C SER A 60 22.17 -40.75 20.66
N GLU A 61 22.44 -42.05 20.71
CA GLU A 61 21.41 -43.09 20.79
C GLU A 61 20.48 -42.87 22.01
N SER A 62 21.04 -42.41 23.13
CA SER A 62 20.29 -42.03 24.33
C SER A 62 19.41 -40.78 24.17
N GLU A 63 19.78 -39.85 23.28
CA GLU A 63 19.00 -38.66 22.96
C GLU A 63 17.90 -38.97 21.96
N LEU A 64 18.17 -39.82 20.97
CA LEU A 64 17.17 -40.33 20.04
C LEU A 64 16.07 -41.09 20.76
N GLU A 65 16.41 -41.91 21.74
CA GLU A 65 15.43 -42.64 22.53
C GLU A 65 14.61 -41.70 23.44
N ARG A 66 15.22 -40.65 23.99
CA ARG A 66 14.49 -39.61 24.74
C ARG A 66 13.56 -38.80 23.84
N ILE A 67 14.00 -38.43 22.64
CA ILE A 67 13.21 -37.68 21.66
C ILE A 67 12.07 -38.55 21.11
N PHE A 68 12.30 -39.84 20.88
CA PHE A 68 11.27 -40.82 20.53
C PHE A 68 10.16 -40.88 21.57
N ARG A 69 10.53 -40.94 22.85
CA ARG A 69 9.57 -40.93 23.97
C ARG A 69 8.87 -39.57 24.10
N ALA A 70 9.59 -38.46 23.96
CA ALA A 70 9.06 -37.10 24.05
C ALA A 70 8.08 -36.75 22.92
N SER A 71 8.27 -37.30 21.72
CA SER A 71 7.39 -37.12 20.58
C SER A 71 6.30 -38.19 20.45
N GLY A 72 6.31 -39.24 21.29
CA GLY A 72 5.39 -40.37 21.16
C GLY A 72 5.66 -41.26 19.94
N GLY A 73 6.86 -41.17 19.35
CA GLY A 73 7.28 -41.89 18.15
C GLY A 73 6.98 -41.18 16.83
N HIS A 74 6.52 -39.94 16.88
CA HIS A 74 6.17 -39.13 15.70
C HIS A 74 7.39 -38.42 15.12
N THR A 75 7.75 -38.76 13.88
CA THR A 75 9.04 -38.43 13.27
C THR A 75 9.14 -36.97 12.84
N CYS A 76 8.07 -36.35 12.33
CA CYS A 76 8.08 -34.93 11.94
C CYS A 76 8.07 -34.02 13.17
N ILE A 77 7.30 -34.37 14.22
CA ILE A 77 7.35 -33.69 15.53
C ILE A 77 8.79 -33.63 16.04
N ALA A 78 9.46 -34.78 16.02
CA ALA A 78 10.81 -34.91 16.53
C ALA A 78 11.82 -34.12 15.69
N ALA A 79 11.65 -34.09 14.37
CA ALA A 79 12.53 -33.35 13.47
C ALA A 79 12.45 -31.83 13.71
N SER A 80 11.24 -31.28 13.81
CA SER A 80 11.04 -29.83 14.03
C SER A 80 11.51 -29.39 15.41
N LEU A 81 11.28 -30.22 16.43
CA LEU A 81 11.73 -29.97 17.81
C LEU A 81 13.26 -29.95 17.93
N VAL A 82 13.94 -30.90 17.27
CA VAL A 82 15.41 -30.96 17.24
C VAL A 82 15.98 -29.75 16.49
N ARG A 83 15.36 -29.35 15.38
CA ARG A 83 15.75 -28.19 14.58
C ARG A 83 15.62 -26.88 15.34
N ALA A 84 14.46 -26.62 15.95
CA ALA A 84 14.20 -25.41 16.73
C ALA A 84 15.17 -25.23 17.91
N ARG A 85 15.60 -26.33 18.55
CA ARG A 85 16.58 -26.30 19.65
C ARG A 85 17.99 -25.96 19.19
N VAL A 86 18.41 -26.56 18.07
CA VAL A 86 19.70 -26.24 17.44
C VAL A 86 19.75 -24.77 17.04
N GLU A 87 18.66 -24.23 16.51
CA GLU A 87 18.52 -22.82 16.13
C GLU A 87 18.49 -21.88 17.35
N ALA A 88 17.93 -22.32 18.47
CA ALA A 88 17.92 -21.59 19.74
C ALA A 88 19.24 -21.67 20.54
N GLY A 89 20.26 -22.37 20.03
CA GLY A 89 21.55 -22.57 20.71
C GLY A 89 21.49 -23.51 21.92
N LEU A 90 20.42 -24.31 22.03
CA LEU A 90 20.25 -25.32 23.08
C LEU A 90 20.78 -26.69 22.61
N PRO A 91 21.19 -27.58 23.54
CA PRO A 91 21.55 -28.95 23.19
C PRO A 91 20.38 -29.65 22.48
N ALA A 92 20.67 -30.29 21.34
CA ALA A 92 19.66 -30.94 20.49
C ALA A 92 18.84 -32.01 21.25
N GLY A 93 19.45 -32.64 22.27
CA GLY A 93 18.83 -33.63 23.15
C GLY A 93 18.13 -33.09 24.40
N ASP A 94 17.95 -31.78 24.60
CA ASP A 94 17.24 -31.26 25.77
C ASP A 94 15.73 -31.56 25.67
N THR A 95 15.16 -32.32 26.59
CA THR A 95 13.74 -32.74 26.56
C THR A 95 12.92 -32.23 27.75
N ASP A 96 13.42 -31.23 28.50
CA ASP A 96 12.75 -30.69 29.69
C ASP A 96 11.45 -29.91 29.32
N PRO A 97 10.26 -30.43 29.66
CA PRO A 97 8.99 -29.78 29.33
C PRO A 97 8.77 -28.51 30.16
N ASP A 98 9.30 -28.45 31.38
CA ASP A 98 9.04 -27.38 32.34
C ASP A 98 9.86 -26.13 32.04
N ARG A 99 11.07 -26.24 31.45
CA ARG A 99 11.80 -25.08 30.90
C ARG A 99 11.10 -24.44 29.70
N THR A 100 10.42 -25.27 28.91
CA THR A 100 9.66 -24.83 27.73
C THR A 100 8.30 -24.21 28.13
N VAL A 101 7.76 -24.61 29.29
CA VAL A 101 6.49 -24.11 29.87
C VAL A 101 6.70 -22.93 30.83
N ALA A 102 7.86 -22.80 31.49
CA ALA A 102 8.17 -21.78 32.51
C ALA A 102 8.14 -20.31 32.05
N MET A 103 7.78 -20.04 30.80
CA MET A 103 7.56 -18.70 30.25
C MET A 103 6.08 -18.28 30.16
N LEU A 104 5.11 -19.08 30.60
CA LEU A 104 3.67 -18.79 30.41
C LEU A 104 2.80 -19.09 31.66
N SER A 105 1.81 -18.21 31.89
CA SER A 105 1.12 -18.00 33.18
C SER A 105 0.01 -19.03 33.52
N PRO A 106 -0.32 -19.26 34.82
CA PRO A 106 -1.19 -20.36 35.29
C PRO A 106 -2.72 -20.21 35.10
N GLU A 107 -3.21 -19.20 34.38
CA GLU A 107 -4.64 -18.83 34.37
C GLU A 107 -5.52 -19.66 33.40
N LEU A 108 -5.05 -20.82 32.91
CA LEU A 108 -5.65 -21.54 31.78
C LEU A 108 -6.29 -22.88 32.16
N THR A 109 -7.31 -22.85 33.01
CA THR A 109 -8.22 -24.00 33.13
C THR A 109 -9.12 -24.04 31.89
N PRO A 110 -9.08 -25.09 31.04
CA PRO A 110 -9.90 -25.13 29.83
C PRO A 110 -11.39 -25.20 30.16
N THR A 111 -12.19 -24.35 29.51
CA THR A 111 -13.65 -24.35 29.63
C THR A 111 -14.29 -25.14 28.49
N VAL A 112 -15.22 -26.03 28.81
CA VAL A 112 -15.91 -26.93 27.86
C VAL A 112 -17.17 -26.25 27.31
N GLY A 113 -17.30 -26.21 25.98
CA GLY A 113 -18.60 -26.11 25.30
C GLY A 113 -19.10 -27.51 24.94
N ALA A 114 -20.39 -27.80 25.15
CA ALA A 114 -21.06 -29.10 24.97
C ALA A 114 -20.71 -29.85 23.64
N GLY A 115 -20.78 -31.17 23.47
CA GLY A 115 -21.24 -32.32 24.27
C GLY A 115 -21.11 -33.60 23.40
N SER A 116 -19.89 -33.88 22.90
CA SER A 116 -19.57 -35.02 22.04
C SER A 116 -18.54 -35.95 22.70
N ARG A 117 -18.41 -37.19 22.20
CA ARG A 117 -17.42 -38.15 22.69
C ARG A 117 -16.00 -37.62 22.51
N GLU A 118 -15.73 -36.87 21.45
CA GLU A 118 -14.41 -36.39 21.07
C GLU A 118 -14.02 -35.09 21.75
N SER A 119 -14.98 -34.18 21.99
CA SER A 119 -14.78 -33.03 22.89
C SER A 119 -14.52 -33.48 24.33
N ALA A 120 -15.21 -34.53 24.77
CA ALA A 120 -14.96 -35.19 26.03
C ALA A 120 -13.58 -35.87 26.10
N ALA A 121 -13.14 -36.54 25.03
CA ALA A 121 -11.78 -37.10 24.94
C ALA A 121 -10.71 -36.01 25.05
N LEU A 122 -10.89 -34.86 24.39
CA LEU A 122 -9.96 -33.73 24.47
C LEU A 122 -9.93 -33.08 25.84
N TYR A 123 -11.08 -32.96 26.50
CA TYR A 123 -11.14 -32.46 27.88
C TYR A 123 -10.38 -33.40 28.82
N LEU A 124 -10.57 -34.72 28.68
CA LEU A 124 -9.83 -35.71 29.45
C LEU A 124 -8.32 -35.67 29.17
N LEU A 125 -7.93 -35.52 27.90
CA LEU A 125 -6.53 -35.33 27.51
C LEU A 125 -5.92 -34.06 28.12
N ALA A 126 -6.69 -32.97 28.19
CA ALA A 126 -6.25 -31.73 28.83
C ALA A 126 -5.98 -31.97 30.32
N LEU A 127 -6.90 -32.62 31.05
CA LEU A 127 -6.70 -32.97 32.46
C LEU A 127 -5.43 -33.80 32.67
N PHE A 128 -5.18 -34.80 31.81
CA PHE A 128 -3.93 -35.57 31.85
C PHE A 128 -2.70 -34.74 31.49
N ALA A 129 -2.80 -33.77 30.59
CA ALA A 129 -1.69 -32.90 30.20
C ALA A 129 -1.24 -31.99 31.36
N TRP A 130 -2.12 -31.62 32.28
CA TRP A 130 -1.76 -30.80 33.45
C TRP A 130 -1.11 -31.60 34.59
N ALA A 131 -1.23 -32.93 34.60
CA ALA A 131 -0.57 -33.77 35.59
C ALA A 131 0.94 -33.90 35.29
N PRO A 132 1.83 -33.62 36.26
CA PRO A 132 3.28 -33.78 36.07
C PRO A 132 3.69 -35.26 35.97
N GLN A 133 2.99 -36.16 36.67
CA GLN A 133 3.10 -37.61 36.56
C GLN A 133 1.72 -38.24 36.64
N ILE A 134 1.44 -39.24 35.80
CA ILE A 134 0.14 -39.91 35.74
C ILE A 134 0.25 -41.27 36.43
N THR A 135 0.27 -41.26 37.76
CA THR A 135 0.25 -42.45 38.62
C THR A 135 -1.14 -43.10 38.64
N PRO A 136 -1.32 -44.33 39.14
CA PRO A 136 -2.66 -44.96 39.22
C PRO A 136 -3.65 -44.07 39.99
N SER A 137 -3.19 -43.50 41.12
CA SER A 137 -3.99 -42.57 41.93
C SER A 137 -4.31 -41.27 41.21
N MET A 138 -3.44 -40.82 40.30
CA MET A 138 -3.71 -39.64 39.46
C MET A 138 -4.72 -39.96 38.34
N VAL A 139 -4.70 -41.18 37.78
CA VAL A 139 -5.73 -41.63 36.83
C VAL A 139 -7.10 -41.62 37.51
N ASP A 140 -7.18 -42.20 38.71
CA ASP A 140 -8.42 -42.21 39.49
C ASP A 140 -8.90 -40.77 39.80
N LEU A 141 -7.96 -39.86 40.13
CA LEU A 141 -8.27 -38.46 40.38
C LEU A 141 -8.73 -37.72 39.12
N VAL A 142 -8.08 -37.94 37.98
CA VAL A 142 -8.44 -37.33 36.69
C VAL A 142 -9.79 -37.86 36.21
N HIS A 143 -10.08 -39.15 36.38
CA HIS A 143 -11.37 -39.75 36.06
C HIS A 143 -12.48 -39.22 36.98
N ALA A 144 -12.20 -39.06 38.27
CA ALA A 144 -13.12 -38.44 39.22
C ALA A 144 -13.37 -36.96 38.90
N ALA A 145 -12.33 -36.21 38.53
CA ALA A 145 -12.45 -34.81 38.11
C ALA A 145 -13.24 -34.68 36.81
N PHE A 146 -13.02 -35.58 35.85
CA PHE A 146 -13.78 -35.66 34.61
C PHE A 146 -15.26 -35.96 34.87
N ALA A 147 -15.57 -36.89 35.77
CA ALA A 147 -16.94 -37.23 36.16
C ALA A 147 -17.64 -36.08 36.92
N ALA A 148 -16.89 -35.33 37.74
CA ALA A 148 -17.40 -34.18 38.50
C ALA A 148 -17.65 -32.94 37.62
N ALA A 149 -17.01 -32.86 36.45
CA ALA A 149 -17.15 -31.73 35.52
C ALA A 149 -18.46 -31.75 34.70
N GLU A 150 -19.36 -32.72 34.93
CA GLU A 150 -20.65 -32.88 34.26
C GLU A 150 -20.58 -32.75 32.73
N VAL A 151 -19.51 -33.28 32.14
CA VAL A 151 -19.29 -33.25 30.69
C VAL A 151 -20.43 -33.99 30.00
N ALA A 152 -21.13 -33.33 29.07
CA ALA A 152 -22.24 -33.92 28.31
C ALA A 152 -21.72 -35.00 27.33
N THR A 153 -21.48 -36.21 27.82
CA THR A 153 -21.07 -37.38 27.04
C THR A 153 -21.64 -38.68 27.64
N SER A 154 -21.90 -39.67 26.80
CA SER A 154 -22.29 -41.02 27.24
C SER A 154 -21.10 -41.95 27.45
N ALA A 155 -19.90 -41.54 27.03
CA ALA A 155 -18.68 -42.35 27.12
C ALA A 155 -18.03 -42.23 28.51
N ARG A 156 -17.58 -43.36 29.05
CA ARG A 156 -16.91 -43.39 30.35
C ARG A 156 -15.45 -42.92 30.24
N PRO A 157 -14.87 -42.29 31.28
CA PRO A 157 -13.49 -41.82 31.24
C PRO A 157 -12.47 -42.93 30.95
N GLU A 158 -12.74 -44.18 31.32
CA GLU A 158 -11.90 -45.34 31.00
C GLU A 158 -11.93 -45.67 29.50
N GLU A 159 -13.11 -45.55 28.87
CA GLU A 159 -13.30 -45.76 27.43
C GLU A 159 -12.62 -44.64 26.62
N LEU A 160 -12.67 -43.41 27.13
CA LEU A 160 -11.98 -42.27 26.55
C LEU A 160 -10.46 -42.35 26.74
N THR A 161 -9.98 -42.84 27.89
CA THR A 161 -8.55 -43.07 28.12
C THR A 161 -8.00 -44.14 27.18
N SER A 162 -8.77 -45.20 26.96
CA SER A 162 -8.44 -46.26 25.99
C SER A 162 -8.40 -45.71 24.56
N LEU A 163 -9.34 -44.82 24.21
CA LEU A 163 -9.37 -44.12 22.92
C LEU A 163 -8.14 -43.20 22.75
N LEU A 164 -7.80 -42.38 23.74
CA LEU A 164 -6.61 -41.51 23.71
C LEU A 164 -5.30 -42.31 23.61
N THR A 165 -5.26 -43.50 24.23
CA THR A 165 -4.12 -44.41 24.16
C THR A 165 -4.01 -45.04 22.77
N ALA A 166 -5.12 -45.47 22.19
CA ALA A 166 -5.18 -46.02 20.83
C ALA A 166 -4.74 -44.99 19.77
N GLU A 167 -5.13 -43.72 19.96
CA GLU A 167 -4.74 -42.60 19.10
C GLU A 167 -3.32 -42.06 19.39
N GLY A 168 -2.59 -42.63 20.37
CA GLY A 168 -1.22 -42.23 20.72
C GLY A 168 -1.10 -40.85 21.39
N LEU A 169 -2.20 -40.24 21.78
CA LEU A 169 -2.23 -38.96 22.50
C LEU A 169 -1.80 -39.10 23.96
N ILE A 170 -1.89 -40.33 24.50
CA ILE A 170 -1.34 -40.76 25.78
C ILE A 170 -0.61 -42.09 25.55
N THR A 171 0.54 -42.30 26.20
CA THR A 171 1.34 -43.53 26.08
C THR A 171 1.52 -44.20 27.43
N ALA A 172 1.75 -45.51 27.44
CA ALA A 172 2.11 -46.23 28.67
C ALA A 172 3.48 -45.74 29.16
N SER A 173 3.59 -45.46 30.46
CA SER A 173 4.88 -45.06 31.05
C SER A 173 5.80 -46.27 31.22
N ALA A 174 7.10 -46.04 31.05
CA ALA A 174 8.15 -47.02 31.38
C ALA A 174 8.64 -46.91 32.83
N ASP A 175 8.15 -45.90 33.57
CA ASP A 175 8.43 -45.67 34.99
C ASP A 175 7.55 -46.57 35.86
N THR A 176 8.11 -47.16 36.91
CA THR A 176 7.38 -48.05 37.84
C THR A 176 6.26 -47.35 38.61
N ASP A 177 6.35 -46.02 38.77
CA ASP A 177 5.41 -45.24 39.56
C ASP A 177 4.31 -44.54 38.74
N ALA A 178 4.45 -44.49 37.40
CA ALA A 178 3.47 -43.88 36.49
C ALA A 178 2.80 -44.93 35.59
N VAL A 179 1.50 -44.77 35.33
CA VAL A 179 0.72 -45.65 34.45
C VAL A 179 0.73 -45.13 33.02
N PHE A 180 0.61 -43.81 32.88
CA PHE A 180 0.55 -43.15 31.58
C PHE A 180 1.50 -41.96 31.51
N THR A 181 1.76 -41.51 30.29
CA THR A 181 2.50 -40.28 30.00
C THR A 181 1.81 -39.57 28.84
N VAL A 182 1.51 -38.28 28.96
CA VAL A 182 1.22 -37.46 27.77
C VAL A 182 2.55 -37.12 27.10
N PRO A 183 2.78 -37.40 25.81
CA PRO A 183 4.00 -36.97 25.13
C PRO A 183 4.23 -35.46 25.31
N ASP A 184 5.46 -35.03 25.56
CA ASP A 184 5.76 -33.70 26.10
C ASP A 184 5.30 -32.55 25.17
N LEU A 185 5.33 -32.76 23.84
CA LEU A 185 4.82 -31.77 22.90
C LEU A 185 3.29 -31.72 22.85
N ILE A 186 2.62 -32.88 22.86
CA ILE A 186 1.15 -32.96 22.96
C ILE A 186 0.70 -32.30 24.26
N ARG A 187 1.43 -32.54 25.34
CA ARG A 187 1.25 -31.90 26.65
C ARG A 187 1.38 -30.38 26.55
N ALA A 188 2.41 -29.87 25.89
CA ALA A 188 2.62 -28.44 25.69
C ALA A 188 1.51 -27.78 24.84
N LEU A 189 1.06 -28.44 23.77
CA LEU A 189 -0.01 -27.95 22.90
C LEU A 189 -1.38 -27.97 23.61
N MET A 190 -1.69 -29.05 24.33
CA MET A 190 -2.93 -29.19 25.09
C MET A 190 -3.04 -28.17 26.22
N ARG A 191 -1.93 -27.83 26.88
CA ARG A 191 -1.89 -26.76 27.89
C ARG A 191 -2.15 -25.36 27.30
N ARG A 192 -2.10 -25.18 25.97
CA ARG A 192 -2.40 -23.92 25.26
C ARG A 192 -3.85 -23.83 24.75
N VAL A 193 -4.55 -24.95 24.65
CA VAL A 193 -5.96 -24.98 24.21
C VAL A 193 -6.87 -24.65 25.39
N THR A 194 -7.42 -23.43 25.42
CA THR A 194 -8.24 -22.93 26.55
C THR A 194 -9.74 -23.15 26.38
N SER A 195 -10.20 -23.46 25.16
CA SER A 195 -11.56 -23.91 24.90
C SER A 195 -11.63 -24.75 23.62
N VAL A 196 -12.55 -25.71 23.60
CA VAL A 196 -12.79 -26.63 22.48
C VAL A 196 -14.12 -26.26 21.82
N ASP A 197 -14.14 -26.07 20.49
CA ASP A 197 -15.33 -25.71 19.72
C ASP A 197 -16.37 -26.86 19.72
N THR A 198 -17.66 -26.50 19.77
CA THR A 198 -18.81 -27.42 19.77
C THR A 198 -19.01 -28.12 18.43
N ASN A 199 -18.45 -27.61 17.33
CA ASN A 199 -18.58 -28.16 15.97
C ASN A 199 -17.65 -29.36 15.66
N LEU A 200 -17.09 -30.02 16.68
CA LEU A 200 -16.13 -31.12 16.53
C LEU A 200 -16.76 -32.52 16.65
N ALA A 201 -18.09 -32.61 16.72
CA ALA A 201 -18.84 -33.85 16.97
C ALA A 201 -18.69 -34.94 15.89
N GLU A 202 -18.20 -34.60 14.68
CA GLU A 202 -17.99 -35.55 13.58
C GLU A 202 -16.51 -35.89 13.32
N LYS A 203 -15.60 -35.35 14.14
CA LYS A 203 -14.14 -35.47 13.94
C LYS A 203 -13.54 -36.38 15.00
N SER A 204 -12.53 -37.19 14.64
CA SER A 204 -11.76 -37.96 15.63
C SER A 204 -11.10 -37.02 16.68
N PRO A 205 -10.79 -37.49 17.91
CA PRO A 205 -10.08 -36.67 18.92
C PRO A 205 -8.79 -36.04 18.37
N ARG A 206 -8.18 -36.76 17.44
CA ARG A 206 -6.99 -36.41 16.68
C ARG A 206 -7.19 -35.20 15.74
N GLU A 207 -8.26 -35.20 14.95
CA GLU A 207 -8.66 -34.07 14.08
C GLU A 207 -9.22 -32.88 14.88
N ALA A 208 -9.85 -33.16 16.01
CA ALA A 208 -10.38 -32.16 16.92
C ALA A 208 -9.25 -31.35 17.60
N LEU A 209 -8.12 -31.98 17.93
CA LEU A 209 -6.93 -31.30 18.45
C LEU A 209 -6.35 -30.31 17.43
N GLY A 210 -6.22 -30.71 16.16
CA GLY A 210 -5.74 -29.82 15.08
C GLY A 210 -6.62 -28.58 14.91
N ALA A 211 -7.95 -28.74 14.98
CA ALA A 211 -8.89 -27.62 14.92
C ALA A 211 -8.80 -26.69 16.14
N ALA A 212 -8.62 -27.24 17.34
CA ALA A 212 -8.51 -26.47 18.59
C ALA A 212 -7.20 -25.66 18.67
N VAL A 213 -6.09 -26.23 18.18
CA VAL A 213 -4.81 -25.52 18.04
C VAL A 213 -4.97 -24.35 17.07
N SER A 214 -5.56 -24.60 15.89
CA SER A 214 -5.85 -23.55 14.89
C SER A 214 -6.69 -22.40 15.43
N ASP A 215 -7.70 -22.69 16.27
CA ASP A 215 -8.53 -21.65 16.88
C ASP A 215 -7.80 -20.86 17.97
N SER A 216 -6.95 -21.52 18.77
CA SER A 216 -6.07 -20.85 19.74
C SER A 216 -5.07 -19.90 19.09
N ILE A 217 -4.54 -20.25 17.91
CA ILE A 217 -3.65 -19.40 17.11
C ILE A 217 -4.43 -18.26 16.47
N GLY A 218 -5.65 -18.54 16.00
CA GLY A 218 -6.60 -17.52 15.61
C GLY A 218 -6.72 -16.44 16.70
N ARG A 219 -6.88 -16.81 17.96
CA ARG A 219 -7.03 -15.85 19.08
C ARG A 219 -5.75 -15.12 19.50
N GLN A 220 -4.57 -15.46 18.98
CA GLN A 220 -3.35 -14.71 19.30
C GLN A 220 -3.44 -13.28 18.77
N ARG A 221 -3.01 -12.31 19.60
CA ARG A 221 -2.87 -10.92 19.18
C ARG A 221 -1.89 -10.83 18.00
N SER A 222 -2.16 -9.89 17.10
CA SER A 222 -1.38 -9.60 15.87
C SER A 222 0.09 -9.24 16.13
N ASP A 223 0.50 -9.01 17.37
CA ASP A 223 1.87 -8.68 17.75
C ASP A 223 2.77 -9.91 17.99
N ARG A 224 2.20 -11.11 18.19
CA ARG A 224 2.96 -12.35 18.39
C ARG A 224 3.16 -13.11 17.09
N ARG A 225 4.41 -13.53 16.84
CA ARG A 225 4.84 -14.29 15.64
C ARG A 225 5.18 -15.77 15.95
N GLU A 226 5.26 -16.11 17.22
CA GLU A 226 5.67 -17.44 17.70
C GLU A 226 4.69 -18.53 17.26
N GLY A 227 5.19 -19.59 16.64
CA GLY A 227 4.39 -20.75 16.24
C GLY A 227 3.69 -20.60 14.88
N LEU A 228 3.80 -19.48 14.18
CA LEU A 228 3.07 -19.27 12.91
C LEU A 228 3.64 -20.08 11.75
N THR A 229 4.97 -20.28 11.73
CA THR A 229 5.64 -21.09 10.71
C THR A 229 5.20 -22.54 10.79
N GLU A 230 5.21 -23.11 12.00
CA GLU A 230 4.80 -24.49 12.29
C GLU A 230 3.33 -24.71 11.91
N VAL A 231 2.51 -23.67 11.95
CA VAL A 231 1.08 -23.73 11.62
C VAL A 231 0.83 -23.63 10.12
N VAL A 232 1.63 -22.85 9.39
CA VAL A 232 1.53 -22.82 7.91
C VAL A 232 2.09 -24.11 7.32
N GLU A 233 3.22 -24.59 7.86
CA GLU A 233 3.74 -25.93 7.59
C GLU A 233 2.72 -26.98 7.97
N LEU A 234 1.96 -26.76 9.06
CA LEU A 234 0.81 -27.56 9.38
C LEU A 234 -0.12 -27.50 8.13
N VAL A 235 -0.90 -26.45 7.96
CA VAL A 235 -1.96 -26.33 6.93
C VAL A 235 -1.69 -26.94 5.55
N LEU A 236 -0.48 -26.79 5.00
CA LEU A 236 -0.02 -27.42 3.77
C LEU A 236 -0.26 -28.93 3.69
N GLU A 237 -0.06 -29.61 4.79
CA GLU A 237 -0.12 -31.07 4.92
C GLU A 237 -1.55 -31.58 5.26
N LEU A 238 -2.39 -30.68 5.82
CA LEU A 238 -3.86 -30.55 6.18
C LEU A 238 -4.64 -30.71 4.92
N ARG A 239 -4.14 -29.92 3.97
CA ARG A 239 -4.97 -29.29 2.98
C ARG A 239 -6.15 -28.58 3.65
N ASP A 240 -5.97 -28.06 4.87
CA ASP A 240 -6.97 -27.27 5.60
C ASP A 240 -6.81 -25.79 5.24
N TRP A 241 -7.23 -25.48 4.02
CA TRP A 241 -7.06 -24.15 3.43
C TRP A 241 -7.84 -23.05 4.15
N HIS A 242 -8.77 -23.39 5.05
CA HIS A 242 -9.51 -22.41 5.84
C HIS A 242 -8.60 -21.64 6.80
N VAL A 243 -7.51 -22.25 7.24
CA VAL A 243 -6.52 -21.57 8.07
C VAL A 243 -5.75 -20.52 7.26
N LEU A 244 -5.43 -20.81 5.99
CA LEU A 244 -4.84 -19.80 5.09
C LEU A 244 -5.82 -18.64 4.84
N VAL A 245 -7.13 -18.92 4.71
CA VAL A 245 -8.17 -17.87 4.64
C VAL A 245 -8.11 -16.97 5.87
N ARG A 246 -8.10 -17.55 7.07
CA ARG A 246 -8.04 -16.79 8.35
C ARG A 246 -6.73 -16.03 8.49
N ALA A 247 -5.60 -16.63 8.12
CA ALA A 247 -4.28 -16.00 8.15
C ALA A 247 -4.26 -14.75 7.25
N TRP A 248 -4.73 -14.88 6.01
CA TRP A 248 -4.86 -13.75 5.10
C TRP A 248 -5.82 -12.69 5.63
N ALA A 249 -7.01 -13.08 6.11
CA ALA A 249 -8.00 -12.12 6.61
C ALA A 249 -7.48 -11.29 7.80
N ARG A 250 -6.60 -11.85 8.65
CA ARG A 250 -6.08 -11.18 9.85
C ARG A 250 -4.76 -10.45 9.64
N ARG A 251 -3.92 -10.92 8.72
CA ARG A 251 -2.55 -10.40 8.50
C ARG A 251 -2.36 -9.72 7.15
N SER A 252 -3.19 -10.04 6.16
CA SER A 252 -2.98 -9.67 4.76
C SER A 252 -1.55 -9.99 4.31
N VAL A 253 -0.93 -9.14 3.48
CA VAL A 253 0.44 -9.28 2.98
C VAL A 253 1.51 -9.39 4.07
N ASN A 254 1.22 -9.00 5.32
CA ASN A 254 2.18 -9.18 6.43
C ASN A 254 2.46 -10.65 6.74
N VAL A 255 1.58 -11.56 6.32
CA VAL A 255 1.81 -13.01 6.45
C VAL A 255 3.13 -13.44 5.81
N PHE A 256 3.61 -12.74 4.78
CA PHE A 256 4.89 -13.03 4.12
C PHE A 256 6.11 -12.58 4.94
N ILE A 257 5.99 -11.56 5.79
CA ILE A 257 7.04 -11.23 6.77
C ILE A 257 6.97 -12.19 7.95
N ASP A 258 5.76 -12.42 8.45
CA ASP A 258 5.56 -13.16 9.69
C ASP A 258 5.92 -14.65 9.50
N VAL A 259 5.73 -15.19 8.29
CA VAL A 259 5.98 -16.59 7.96
C VAL A 259 6.66 -16.72 6.58
N PRO A 260 7.98 -17.01 6.52
CA PRO A 260 8.70 -17.13 5.27
C PRO A 260 8.12 -18.18 4.30
N SER A 261 7.61 -19.31 4.81
CA SER A 261 7.00 -20.40 4.03
C SER A 261 5.60 -20.08 3.51
N ALA A 262 5.03 -18.92 3.85
CA ALA A 262 3.67 -18.57 3.42
C ALA A 262 3.56 -18.42 1.90
N ILE A 263 4.63 -17.99 1.21
CA ILE A 263 4.62 -17.85 -0.26
C ILE A 263 4.31 -19.21 -0.89
N GLU A 264 5.08 -20.23 -0.55
CA GLU A 264 4.90 -21.60 -1.03
C GLU A 264 3.53 -22.13 -0.62
N ALA A 265 3.07 -21.83 0.60
CA ALA A 265 1.80 -22.31 1.12
C ALA A 265 0.58 -21.80 0.33
N TYR A 266 0.55 -20.52 -0.04
CA TYR A 266 -0.52 -19.99 -0.88
C TYR A 266 -0.41 -20.45 -2.33
N LEU A 267 0.80 -20.70 -2.84
CA LEU A 267 1.01 -21.19 -4.20
C LEU A 267 0.53 -22.63 -4.40
N SER A 268 0.64 -23.48 -3.36
CA SER A 268 0.26 -24.89 -3.39
C SER A 268 -1.24 -25.16 -3.24
N VAL A 269 -2.06 -24.13 -2.95
CA VAL A 269 -3.51 -24.30 -2.85
C VAL A 269 -4.08 -24.78 -4.20
N PRO A 270 -4.86 -25.89 -4.24
CA PRO A 270 -5.44 -26.41 -5.47
C PRO A 270 -6.36 -25.42 -6.17
N GLU A 271 -6.40 -25.48 -7.51
CA GLU A 271 -7.17 -24.52 -8.32
C GLU A 271 -8.68 -24.58 -8.01
N GLU A 272 -9.20 -25.77 -7.73
CA GLU A 272 -10.61 -26.01 -7.42
C GLU A 272 -11.03 -25.33 -6.12
N VAL A 273 -10.12 -25.23 -5.14
CA VAL A 273 -10.35 -24.56 -3.86
C VAL A 273 -10.29 -23.04 -4.05
N VAL A 274 -9.31 -22.56 -4.81
CA VAL A 274 -9.13 -21.13 -5.09
C VAL A 274 -10.34 -20.57 -5.85
N ALA A 275 -10.83 -21.29 -6.87
CA ALA A 275 -11.98 -20.87 -7.67
C ALA A 275 -13.26 -20.62 -6.86
N GLN A 276 -13.37 -21.21 -5.66
CA GLN A 276 -14.54 -21.10 -4.78
C GLN A 276 -14.35 -20.11 -3.63
N ASN A 277 -13.18 -19.47 -3.50
CA ASN A 277 -12.86 -18.62 -2.35
C ASN A 277 -12.10 -17.36 -2.79
N PRO A 278 -12.80 -16.20 -2.87
CA PRO A 278 -12.20 -14.92 -3.26
C PRO A 278 -10.96 -14.51 -2.43
N ILE A 279 -10.94 -14.87 -1.14
CA ILE A 279 -9.82 -14.55 -0.23
C ILE A 279 -8.57 -15.32 -0.66
N LEU A 280 -8.69 -16.62 -0.91
CA LEU A 280 -7.57 -17.43 -1.41
C LEU A 280 -7.13 -17.02 -2.81
N THR A 281 -8.05 -16.59 -3.69
CA THR A 281 -7.72 -16.06 -5.02
C THR A 281 -6.83 -14.83 -4.92
N LEU A 282 -7.19 -13.88 -4.05
CA LEU A 282 -6.36 -12.71 -3.78
C LEU A 282 -5.01 -13.11 -3.16
N ALA A 283 -5.03 -13.95 -2.14
CA ALA A 283 -3.82 -14.36 -1.41
C ALA A 283 -2.81 -15.08 -2.32
N ARG A 284 -3.28 -16.03 -3.14
CA ARG A 284 -2.45 -16.75 -4.12
C ARG A 284 -1.90 -15.83 -5.19
N SER A 285 -2.67 -14.85 -5.63
CA SER A 285 -2.20 -13.85 -6.60
C SER A 285 -1.14 -12.92 -6.02
N ALA A 286 -1.28 -12.53 -4.75
CA ALA A 286 -0.24 -11.81 -4.02
C ALA A 286 1.03 -12.66 -3.84
N ALA A 287 0.88 -13.95 -3.50
CA ALA A 287 1.99 -14.89 -3.41
C ALA A 287 2.76 -15.03 -4.74
N ARG A 288 2.04 -15.14 -5.87
CA ARG A 288 2.67 -15.12 -7.22
C ARG A 288 3.44 -13.83 -7.49
N ARG A 289 2.89 -12.69 -7.06
CA ARG A 289 3.50 -11.37 -7.27
C ARG A 289 4.80 -11.19 -6.48
N ILE A 290 4.81 -11.59 -5.21
CA ILE A 290 6.01 -11.52 -4.37
C ILE A 290 7.04 -12.56 -4.80
N ASP A 291 6.63 -13.77 -5.20
CA ASP A 291 7.54 -14.80 -5.72
C ASP A 291 8.21 -14.38 -7.04
N SER A 292 7.45 -13.74 -7.93
CA SER A 292 8.03 -13.13 -9.13
C SER A 292 9.05 -12.04 -8.79
N THR A 293 8.78 -11.23 -7.75
CA THR A 293 9.71 -10.20 -7.28
C THR A 293 10.96 -10.82 -6.64
N ARG A 294 10.81 -11.89 -5.85
CA ARG A 294 11.89 -12.71 -5.29
C ARG A 294 12.80 -13.25 -6.37
N THR A 295 12.23 -13.86 -7.41
CA THR A 295 12.98 -14.38 -8.56
C THR A 295 13.73 -13.27 -9.30
N ARG A 296 13.10 -12.11 -9.49
CA ARG A 296 13.68 -10.96 -10.21
C ARG A 296 14.82 -10.30 -9.45
N LEU A 297 14.73 -10.21 -8.12
CA LEU A 297 15.74 -9.55 -7.28
C LEU A 297 16.81 -10.51 -6.77
N GLY A 298 16.54 -11.82 -6.76
CA GLY A 298 17.48 -12.83 -6.27
C GLY A 298 17.76 -12.71 -4.77
N THR A 299 16.76 -12.32 -3.97
CA THR A 299 16.88 -12.14 -2.52
C THR A 299 15.70 -12.77 -1.80
N ASP A 300 15.93 -13.33 -0.62
CA ASP A 300 14.90 -13.84 0.31
C ASP A 300 14.60 -12.85 1.45
N ASP A 301 15.18 -11.64 1.40
CA ASP A 301 14.92 -10.60 2.38
C ASP A 301 13.49 -10.04 2.26
N MET A 302 12.57 -10.52 3.10
CA MET A 302 11.14 -10.19 3.05
C MET A 302 10.82 -8.70 3.13
N PRO A 303 11.47 -7.88 3.99
CA PRO A 303 11.32 -6.42 3.96
C PRO A 303 11.64 -5.81 2.59
N THR A 304 12.75 -6.21 1.97
CA THR A 304 13.10 -5.77 0.60
C THR A 304 12.04 -6.24 -0.40
N LEU A 305 11.61 -7.50 -0.33
CA LEU A 305 10.61 -8.05 -1.25
C LEU A 305 9.27 -7.34 -1.16
N LEU A 306 8.74 -7.10 0.05
CA LEU A 306 7.50 -6.37 0.22
C LEU A 306 7.59 -4.93 -0.27
N SER A 307 8.72 -4.25 -0.01
CA SER A 307 8.91 -2.87 -0.50
C SER A 307 8.90 -2.79 -2.03
N ALA A 308 9.39 -3.83 -2.71
CA ALA A 308 9.54 -3.88 -4.16
C ALA A 308 8.35 -4.54 -4.89
N THR A 309 7.37 -5.07 -4.15
CA THR A 309 6.23 -5.80 -4.71
C THR A 309 5.01 -4.91 -4.81
N ASP A 310 4.55 -4.68 -6.05
CA ASP A 310 3.32 -3.96 -6.32
C ASP A 310 2.10 -4.86 -6.20
N PHE A 311 1.48 -4.88 -5.02
CA PHE A 311 0.20 -5.55 -4.76
C PHE A 311 -1.02 -4.76 -5.25
N SER A 312 -0.85 -3.46 -5.52
CA SER A 312 -1.95 -2.55 -5.85
C SER A 312 -2.46 -2.71 -7.28
N SER A 313 -1.68 -3.36 -8.15
CA SER A 313 -2.07 -3.70 -9.51
C SER A 313 -2.68 -5.09 -9.67
N ILE A 314 -2.88 -5.85 -8.59
CA ILE A 314 -3.50 -7.19 -8.69
C ILE A 314 -4.95 -7.00 -9.14
N VAL A 315 -5.28 -7.52 -10.31
CA VAL A 315 -6.63 -7.54 -10.92
C VAL A 315 -7.03 -8.99 -11.13
N LEU A 316 -8.27 -9.31 -10.73
CA LEU A 316 -8.83 -10.66 -10.81
C LEU A 316 -10.17 -10.59 -11.56
N PRO A 317 -10.16 -10.64 -12.91
CA PRO A 317 -11.37 -10.49 -13.72
C PRO A 317 -12.46 -11.51 -13.37
N GLU A 318 -12.07 -12.71 -12.94
CA GLU A 318 -12.97 -13.78 -12.48
C GLU A 318 -13.80 -13.41 -11.25
N MET A 319 -13.39 -12.39 -10.49
CA MET A 319 -14.12 -11.89 -9.33
C MET A 319 -15.12 -10.78 -9.69
N HIS A 320 -15.11 -10.28 -10.93
CA HIS A 320 -15.93 -9.16 -11.35
C HIS A 320 -17.42 -9.53 -11.44
N GLY A 321 -18.28 -8.71 -10.85
CA GLY A 321 -19.73 -8.90 -10.85
C GLY A 321 -20.23 -9.81 -9.72
N LEU A 322 -19.34 -10.41 -8.93
CA LEU A 322 -19.72 -11.23 -7.77
C LEU A 322 -20.43 -10.40 -6.69
N LEU A 323 -20.13 -9.10 -6.60
CA LEU A 323 -20.81 -8.22 -5.65
C LEU A 323 -22.29 -8.00 -5.99
N SER A 324 -22.63 -8.04 -7.29
CA SER A 324 -23.98 -7.80 -7.82
C SER A 324 -24.74 -9.09 -8.15
N ALA A 325 -24.04 -10.22 -8.24
CA ALA A 325 -24.65 -11.51 -8.56
C ALA A 325 -25.55 -12.02 -7.42
N GLU A 326 -26.76 -12.44 -7.77
CA GLU A 326 -27.60 -13.32 -6.92
C GLU A 326 -27.00 -14.73 -6.96
N SER A 327 -25.90 -14.94 -6.23
CA SER A 327 -25.30 -16.28 -6.10
C SER A 327 -26.11 -17.16 -5.14
N GLU A 328 -26.24 -18.45 -5.46
CA GLU A 328 -26.79 -19.47 -4.53
C GLU A 328 -26.00 -19.54 -3.23
N ARG A 329 -24.70 -19.20 -3.26
CA ARG A 329 -23.83 -19.10 -2.07
C ARG A 329 -23.72 -17.65 -1.64
N ARG A 330 -24.22 -17.35 -0.44
CA ARG A 330 -24.06 -16.04 0.20
C ARG A 330 -22.59 -15.82 0.57
N LEU A 331 -22.04 -14.66 0.16
CA LEU A 331 -20.71 -14.22 0.54
C LEU A 331 -20.67 -13.85 2.03
N THR A 332 -19.59 -14.23 2.71
CA THR A 332 -19.24 -13.77 4.06
C THR A 332 -18.83 -12.29 4.05
N ALA A 333 -18.79 -11.64 5.21
CA ALA A 333 -18.35 -10.24 5.32
C ALA A 333 -16.92 -10.02 4.78
N ASP A 334 -16.01 -10.97 5.03
CA ASP A 334 -14.64 -10.92 4.53
C ASP A 334 -14.58 -11.08 3.00
N GLU A 335 -15.38 -12.00 2.43
CA GLU A 335 -15.48 -12.16 0.97
C GLU A 335 -16.11 -10.94 0.30
N VAL A 336 -17.17 -10.34 0.87
CA VAL A 336 -17.75 -9.08 0.38
C VAL A 336 -16.68 -7.98 0.37
N THR A 337 -15.86 -7.91 1.42
CA THR A 337 -14.78 -6.92 1.54
C THR A 337 -13.74 -7.09 0.43
N VAL A 338 -13.24 -8.33 0.22
CA VAL A 338 -12.24 -8.64 -0.83
C VAL A 338 -12.78 -8.37 -2.23
N VAL A 339 -14.00 -8.81 -2.54
CA VAL A 339 -14.63 -8.60 -3.85
C VAL A 339 -14.81 -7.10 -4.11
N THR A 340 -15.31 -6.35 -3.12
CA THR A 340 -15.49 -4.89 -3.23
C THR A 340 -14.17 -4.19 -3.56
N MET A 341 -13.08 -4.54 -2.85
CA MET A 341 -11.76 -3.96 -3.10
C MET A 341 -11.25 -4.25 -4.52
N LEU A 342 -11.40 -5.49 -4.99
CA LEU A 342 -10.91 -5.92 -6.30
C LEU A 342 -11.71 -5.30 -7.46
N GLU A 343 -13.03 -5.24 -7.35
CA GLU A 343 -13.89 -4.60 -8.34
C GLU A 343 -13.60 -3.09 -8.41
N ALA A 344 -13.53 -2.40 -7.26
CA ALA A 344 -13.21 -0.97 -7.21
C ALA A 344 -11.83 -0.68 -7.80
N ARG A 345 -10.82 -1.49 -7.46
CA ARG A 345 -9.48 -1.41 -8.02
C ARG A 345 -9.46 -1.57 -9.54
N THR A 346 -10.26 -2.50 -10.07
CA THR A 346 -10.37 -2.73 -11.53
C THR A 346 -10.89 -1.48 -12.23
N HIS A 347 -11.99 -0.89 -11.72
CA HIS A 347 -12.51 0.38 -12.23
C HIS A 347 -11.48 1.52 -12.13
N ARG A 348 -10.76 1.62 -11.00
CA ARG A 348 -9.69 2.62 -10.80
C ARG A 348 -8.59 2.49 -11.85
N LEU A 349 -8.11 1.28 -12.11
CA LEU A 349 -7.06 1.03 -13.10
C LEU A 349 -7.54 1.31 -14.53
N ASN A 350 -8.83 1.12 -14.80
CA ASN A 350 -9.49 1.51 -16.05
C ASN A 350 -9.83 3.01 -16.13
N ARG A 351 -9.50 3.80 -15.09
CA ARG A 351 -9.77 5.24 -14.96
C ARG A 351 -11.26 5.60 -14.85
N GLU A 352 -12.07 4.66 -14.37
CA GLU A 352 -13.50 4.81 -14.12
C GLU A 352 -13.75 5.19 -12.65
N ASN A 353 -13.28 6.38 -12.25
CA ASN A 353 -13.20 6.76 -10.83
C ASN A 353 -14.56 6.77 -10.10
N GLU A 354 -15.61 7.26 -10.76
CA GLU A 354 -16.97 7.26 -10.18
C GLU A 354 -17.53 5.84 -10.03
N ALA A 355 -17.27 4.96 -11.00
CA ALA A 355 -17.67 3.56 -10.90
C ALA A 355 -16.94 2.87 -9.75
N ALA A 356 -15.65 3.15 -9.57
CA ALA A 356 -14.86 2.62 -8.47
C ALA A 356 -15.42 3.05 -7.09
N LEU A 357 -15.78 4.33 -6.92
CA LEU A 357 -16.40 4.83 -5.70
C LEU A 357 -17.79 4.24 -5.47
N ASN A 358 -18.60 4.10 -6.51
CA ASN A 358 -19.92 3.49 -6.43
C ASN A 358 -19.84 2.02 -5.97
N VAL A 359 -18.89 1.24 -6.49
CA VAL A 359 -18.66 -0.15 -6.05
C VAL A 359 -18.34 -0.21 -4.56
N ILE A 360 -17.52 0.71 -4.05
CA ILE A 360 -17.19 0.77 -2.62
C ILE A 360 -18.43 1.05 -1.78
N GLU A 361 -19.28 1.99 -2.20
CA GLU A 361 -20.52 2.28 -1.48
C GLU A 361 -21.49 1.11 -1.50
N VAL A 362 -21.66 0.43 -2.64
CA VAL A 362 -22.47 -0.81 -2.74
C VAL A 362 -21.95 -1.89 -1.80
N GLY A 363 -20.63 -2.11 -1.76
CA GLY A 363 -20.01 -3.07 -0.87
C GLY A 363 -20.20 -2.74 0.61
N ARG A 364 -20.02 -1.47 0.98
CA ARG A 364 -20.27 -0.99 2.35
C ARG A 364 -21.74 -1.13 2.75
N GLU A 365 -22.65 -0.86 1.83
CA GLU A 365 -24.08 -1.01 2.09
C GLU A 365 -24.45 -2.47 2.32
N ARG A 366 -23.89 -3.39 1.54
CA ARG A 366 -24.05 -4.83 1.74
C ARG A 366 -23.51 -5.28 3.10
N LEU A 367 -22.38 -4.73 3.55
CA LEU A 367 -21.83 -5.00 4.89
C LEU A 367 -22.72 -4.46 6.02
N ARG A 368 -23.46 -3.36 5.82
CA ARG A 368 -24.44 -2.85 6.80
C ARG A 368 -25.69 -3.73 6.90
N HIS A 369 -26.03 -4.44 5.83
CA HIS A 369 -27.22 -5.28 5.71
C HIS A 369 -26.94 -6.79 5.91
N LEU A 370 -25.83 -7.14 6.55
CA LEU A 370 -25.57 -8.53 6.94
C LEU A 370 -26.66 -9.06 7.87
N SER A 371 -26.90 -10.37 7.83
CA SER A 371 -27.98 -10.97 8.63
C SER A 371 -27.69 -10.81 10.12
N PRO A 372 -28.73 -10.66 10.97
CA PRO A 372 -28.54 -10.62 12.42
C PRO A 372 -27.78 -11.86 12.90
N GLY A 373 -26.61 -11.65 13.52
CA GLY A 373 -25.73 -12.73 14.02
C GLY A 373 -24.57 -13.13 13.10
N GLU A 374 -24.50 -12.62 11.86
CA GLU A 374 -23.31 -12.78 11.01
C GLU A 374 -22.15 -11.91 11.54
N PRO A 375 -20.92 -12.46 11.69
CA PRO A 375 -19.78 -11.66 12.10
C PRO A 375 -19.45 -10.61 11.02
N GLY A 376 -19.13 -9.40 11.47
CA GLY A 376 -18.63 -8.34 10.59
C GLY A 376 -17.27 -8.69 9.98
N PRO A 377 -16.76 -7.85 9.06
CA PRO A 377 -15.48 -8.09 8.42
C PRO A 377 -14.35 -8.06 9.47
N THR A 378 -13.37 -8.94 9.27
CA THR A 378 -12.13 -8.95 10.04
C THR A 378 -11.49 -7.56 9.95
N LEU A 379 -11.03 -7.04 11.09
CA LEU A 379 -10.58 -5.65 11.20
C LEU A 379 -9.47 -5.27 10.20
N MET A 380 -8.54 -6.20 9.92
CA MET A 380 -7.49 -5.99 8.92
C MET A 380 -8.07 -5.81 7.50
N LEU A 381 -9.02 -6.65 7.08
CA LEU A 381 -9.72 -6.49 5.80
C LEU A 381 -10.57 -5.21 5.75
N GLN A 382 -11.16 -4.80 6.88
CA GLN A 382 -11.85 -3.50 6.96
C GLN A 382 -10.88 -2.33 6.75
N ALA A 383 -9.68 -2.40 7.31
CA ALA A 383 -8.65 -1.39 7.09
C ALA A 383 -8.14 -1.37 5.65
N GLU A 384 -8.01 -2.53 5.01
CA GLU A 384 -7.68 -2.67 3.59
C GLU A 384 -8.74 -2.04 2.67
N LEU A 385 -10.03 -2.27 2.97
CA LEU A 385 -11.12 -1.62 2.24
C LEU A 385 -11.09 -0.10 2.43
N ASN A 386 -10.75 0.39 3.62
CA ASN A 386 -10.56 1.81 3.86
C ASN A 386 -9.33 2.36 3.10
N LEU A 387 -8.23 1.61 3.02
CA LEU A 387 -7.05 2.00 2.24
C LEU A 387 -7.37 2.09 0.75
N GLU A 388 -8.06 1.08 0.19
CA GLU A 388 -8.51 1.10 -1.20
C GLU A 388 -9.52 2.24 -1.44
N HIS A 389 -10.42 2.52 -0.50
CA HIS A 389 -11.32 3.68 -0.57
C HIS A 389 -10.56 5.01 -0.59
N GLY A 390 -9.57 5.19 0.29
CA GLY A 390 -8.71 6.35 0.30
C GLY A 390 -8.01 6.57 -1.04
N ARG A 391 -7.42 5.52 -1.62
CA ARG A 391 -6.81 5.56 -2.97
C ARG A 391 -7.78 6.01 -4.05
N ASN A 392 -9.00 5.47 -4.06
CA ASN A 392 -10.03 5.86 -5.02
C ASN A 392 -10.45 7.33 -4.86
N LEU A 393 -10.59 7.82 -3.63
CA LEU A 393 -10.89 9.22 -3.35
C LEU A 393 -9.75 10.15 -3.79
N VAL A 394 -8.49 9.79 -3.54
CA VAL A 394 -7.32 10.54 -4.03
C VAL A 394 -7.34 10.62 -5.56
N VAL A 395 -7.55 9.50 -6.23
CA VAL A 395 -7.55 9.45 -7.70
C VAL A 395 -8.70 10.28 -8.29
N ALA A 396 -9.86 10.30 -7.65
CA ALA A 396 -11.01 11.15 -7.99
C ALA A 396 -10.79 12.64 -7.68
N GLY A 397 -9.82 12.97 -6.81
CA GLY A 397 -9.55 14.34 -6.35
C GLY A 397 -10.41 14.79 -5.17
N ARG A 398 -11.04 13.86 -4.44
CA ARG A 398 -11.82 14.10 -3.21
C ARG A 398 -10.90 14.08 -1.98
N PHE A 399 -9.92 14.99 -1.95
CA PHE A 399 -8.81 14.95 -0.99
C PHE A 399 -9.22 15.05 0.50
N PRO A 400 -10.15 15.94 0.90
CA PRO A 400 -10.56 16.01 2.31
C PRO A 400 -11.16 14.71 2.82
N GLU A 401 -11.97 14.05 1.98
CA GLU A 401 -12.58 12.76 2.30
C GLU A 401 -11.52 11.65 2.35
N ALA A 402 -10.59 11.65 1.39
CA ALA A 402 -9.47 10.73 1.37
C ALA A 402 -8.65 10.80 2.65
N MET A 403 -8.28 12.02 3.10
CA MET A 403 -7.51 12.24 4.33
C MET A 403 -8.24 11.66 5.55
N CYS A 404 -9.56 11.90 5.68
CA CYS A 404 -10.36 11.37 6.79
C CYS A 404 -10.36 9.83 6.82
N VAL A 405 -10.52 9.19 5.67
CA VAL A 405 -10.52 7.72 5.58
C VAL A 405 -9.12 7.15 5.85
N LEU A 406 -8.07 7.73 5.28
CA LEU A 406 -6.70 7.26 5.41
C LEU A 406 -6.14 7.46 6.83
N GLN A 407 -6.52 8.54 7.52
CA GLN A 407 -6.19 8.72 8.94
C GLN A 407 -6.73 7.58 9.81
N ARG A 408 -7.93 7.05 9.50
CA ARG A 408 -8.48 5.88 10.20
C ARG A 408 -7.69 4.62 9.91
N VAL A 409 -7.14 4.46 8.70
CA VAL A 409 -6.25 3.33 8.34
C VAL A 409 -4.97 3.40 9.17
N VAL A 410 -4.36 4.58 9.27
CA VAL A 410 -3.13 4.80 10.06
C VAL A 410 -3.39 4.53 11.54
N GLN A 411 -4.45 5.11 12.12
CA GLN A 411 -4.84 4.86 13.52
C GLN A 411 -5.12 3.39 13.79
N PHE A 412 -5.81 2.71 12.87
CA PHE A 412 -6.01 1.27 12.97
C PHE A 412 -4.69 0.51 12.99
N ALA A 413 -3.77 0.79 12.07
CA ALA A 413 -2.51 0.08 11.96
C ALA A 413 -1.63 0.29 13.20
N GLU A 414 -1.64 1.48 13.79
CA GLU A 414 -0.92 1.77 15.04
C GLU A 414 -1.44 0.95 16.24
N ILE A 415 -2.75 0.75 16.32
CA ILE A 415 -3.37 0.06 17.46
C ILE A 415 -3.33 -1.46 17.24
N TYR A 416 -3.68 -1.89 16.03
CA TYR A 416 -3.94 -3.29 15.72
C TYR A 416 -2.76 -3.99 15.04
N ALA A 417 -1.85 -3.29 14.38
CA ALA A 417 -0.71 -3.91 13.69
C ALA A 417 0.60 -3.09 13.87
N PRO A 418 0.99 -2.72 15.11
CA PRO A 418 2.09 -1.78 15.37
C PRO A 418 3.47 -2.27 14.93
N ASN A 419 3.62 -3.58 14.68
CA ASN A 419 4.87 -4.22 14.30
C ASN A 419 4.86 -4.70 12.84
N SER A 420 3.90 -4.24 12.05
CA SER A 420 3.70 -4.66 10.67
C SER A 420 3.71 -3.45 9.73
N PRO A 421 4.40 -3.52 8.58
CA PRO A 421 4.48 -2.40 7.65
C PRO A 421 3.14 -2.12 6.96
N HIS A 422 2.29 -3.13 6.78
CA HIS A 422 1.00 -2.98 6.11
C HIS A 422 -0.17 -3.02 7.12
N PRO A 423 -1.18 -2.14 7.02
CA PRO A 423 -1.36 -1.07 6.04
C PRO A 423 -0.70 0.27 6.44
N LEU A 424 0.12 0.30 7.49
CA LEU A 424 0.67 1.54 8.07
C LEU A 424 1.43 2.40 7.05
N LEU A 425 2.48 1.85 6.43
CA LEU A 425 3.34 2.60 5.50
C LEU A 425 2.56 3.06 4.27
N ALA A 426 1.70 2.20 3.72
CA ALA A 426 0.83 2.56 2.60
C ALA A 426 -0.14 3.68 3.00
N GLY A 427 -0.77 3.58 4.18
CA GLY A 427 -1.68 4.60 4.69
C GLY A 427 -1.00 5.97 4.87
N LEU A 428 0.24 5.99 5.38
CA LEU A 428 1.02 7.23 5.53
C LEU A 428 1.38 7.85 4.18
N VAL A 429 1.88 7.06 3.22
CA VAL A 429 2.23 7.56 1.88
C VAL A 429 1.00 8.09 1.13
N GLU A 430 -0.13 7.37 1.18
CA GLU A 430 -1.37 7.81 0.55
C GLU A 430 -1.95 9.06 1.24
N THR A 431 -1.80 9.18 2.57
CA THR A 431 -2.21 10.39 3.30
C THR A 431 -1.37 11.59 2.86
N ALA A 432 -0.06 11.39 2.69
CA ALA A 432 0.83 12.41 2.15
C ALA A 432 0.50 12.79 0.70
N LEU A 433 0.12 11.81 -0.14
CA LEU A 433 -0.34 12.06 -1.51
C LEU A 433 -1.66 12.87 -1.53
N ALA A 434 -2.60 12.56 -0.64
CA ALA A 434 -3.81 13.35 -0.45
C ALA A 434 -3.48 14.79 -0.02
N GLY A 435 -2.51 14.94 0.89
CA GLY A 435 -1.93 16.21 1.32
C GLY A 435 -1.34 17.02 0.16
N MET A 436 -0.63 16.37 -0.77
CA MET A 436 -0.12 17.03 -1.99
C MET A 436 -1.26 17.63 -2.82
N GLY A 437 -2.32 16.86 -3.04
CA GLY A 437 -3.46 17.27 -3.85
C GLY A 437 -4.26 18.42 -3.23
N HIS A 438 -4.45 18.39 -1.91
CA HIS A 438 -5.09 19.48 -1.18
C HIS A 438 -4.15 20.69 -0.99
N GLY A 439 -2.84 20.42 -0.99
CA GLY A 439 -1.71 21.33 -0.81
C GLY A 439 -1.35 21.63 0.64
N HIS A 440 -1.62 20.71 1.55
CA HIS A 440 -1.20 20.79 2.96
C HIS A 440 0.24 20.28 3.13
N GLY A 441 1.22 21.17 2.91
CA GLY A 441 2.64 20.80 2.95
C GLY A 441 3.10 20.20 4.28
N SER A 442 2.60 20.73 5.41
CA SER A 442 2.96 20.22 6.75
C SER A 442 2.45 18.80 7.01
N ASP A 443 1.26 18.46 6.48
CA ASP A 443 0.73 17.09 6.56
C ASP A 443 1.54 16.14 5.67
N MET A 444 2.00 16.58 4.50
CA MET A 444 2.89 15.79 3.64
C MET A 444 4.19 15.45 4.36
N ASP A 445 4.85 16.46 4.93
CA ASP A 445 6.13 16.30 5.65
C ASP A 445 5.97 15.35 6.83
N ARG A 446 4.99 15.59 7.70
CA ARG A 446 4.73 14.77 8.89
C ARG A 446 4.48 13.29 8.56
N ASN A 447 3.68 13.02 7.53
CA ASN A 447 3.36 11.63 7.16
C ASN A 447 4.54 10.93 6.49
N LEU A 448 5.33 11.61 5.65
CA LEU A 448 6.51 11.02 5.02
C LEU A 448 7.64 10.76 6.01
N GLU A 449 7.96 11.73 6.87
CA GLU A 449 8.97 11.57 7.92
C GLU A 449 8.65 10.34 8.77
N ARG A 450 7.39 10.23 9.17
CA ARG A 450 6.89 9.08 9.92
C ARG A 450 6.96 7.78 9.14
N ALA A 451 6.57 7.78 7.86
CA ALA A 451 6.66 6.60 7.01
C ALA A 451 8.12 6.10 6.90
N ARG A 452 9.09 7.02 6.74
CA ARG A 452 10.52 6.70 6.67
C ARG A 452 11.07 6.21 8.01
N GLU A 453 10.61 6.76 9.13
CA GLU A 453 10.97 6.28 10.47
C GLU A 453 10.44 4.86 10.72
N ASP A 454 9.16 4.63 10.46
CA ASP A 454 8.54 3.32 10.65
C ASP A 454 9.13 2.28 9.67
N ALA A 455 9.42 2.65 8.42
CA ALA A 455 10.11 1.77 7.48
C ALA A 455 11.47 1.31 8.01
N ARG A 456 12.27 2.23 8.58
CA ARG A 456 13.54 1.88 9.24
C ARG A 456 13.33 0.94 10.42
N ARG A 457 12.30 1.17 11.24
CA ARG A 457 11.91 0.27 12.34
C ARG A 457 11.55 -1.12 11.84
N PHE A 458 10.95 -1.25 10.67
CA PHE A 458 10.64 -2.53 10.03
C PHE A 458 11.80 -3.15 9.23
N GLY A 459 12.99 -2.54 9.24
CA GLY A 459 14.14 -3.00 8.48
C GLY A 459 14.04 -2.80 6.96
N MET A 460 13.15 -1.89 6.52
CA MET A 460 12.92 -1.60 5.11
C MET A 460 13.76 -0.41 4.66
N ALA A 461 14.59 -0.60 3.62
CA ALA A 461 15.40 0.46 3.02
C ALA A 461 14.57 1.39 2.12
N ALA A 462 13.45 0.91 1.58
CA ALA A 462 12.52 1.64 0.73
C ALA A 462 11.08 1.43 1.20
N LEU A 463 10.19 2.38 0.84
CA LEU A 463 8.77 2.29 1.10
C LEU A 463 8.07 1.38 0.06
N PRO A 464 6.95 0.71 0.41
CA PRO A 464 6.15 -0.08 -0.53
C PRO A 464 5.63 0.67 -1.77
N ASP A 465 5.65 2.00 -1.74
CA ASP A 465 5.35 2.87 -2.89
C ASP A 465 6.39 3.99 -2.98
N GLU A 466 7.66 3.57 -3.08
CA GLU A 466 8.82 4.45 -3.12
C GLU A 466 8.71 5.52 -4.22
N PHE A 467 8.22 5.14 -5.40
CA PHE A 467 8.06 6.08 -6.52
C PHE A 467 7.11 7.25 -6.16
N THR A 468 6.00 6.95 -5.49
CA THR A 468 5.05 7.97 -5.03
C THR A 468 5.65 8.81 -3.91
N ALA A 469 6.31 8.19 -2.94
CA ALA A 469 7.00 8.90 -1.86
C ALA A 469 8.03 9.90 -2.43
N LEU A 470 8.85 9.47 -3.38
CA LEU A 470 9.84 10.33 -4.05
C LEU A 470 9.18 11.49 -4.82
N CYS A 471 8.03 11.29 -5.46
CA CYS A 471 7.30 12.40 -6.09
C CYS A 471 6.78 13.44 -5.06
N ILE A 472 6.36 12.97 -3.88
CA ILE A 472 5.96 13.84 -2.77
C ILE A 472 7.18 14.60 -2.24
N GLU A 473 8.28 13.91 -1.98
CA GLU A 473 9.55 14.49 -1.52
C GLU A 473 10.11 15.52 -2.53
N LEU A 474 9.99 15.25 -3.83
CA LEU A 474 10.38 16.19 -4.89
C LEU A 474 9.53 17.47 -4.80
N THR A 475 8.21 17.33 -4.69
CA THR A 475 7.32 18.49 -4.53
C THR A 475 7.69 19.30 -3.29
N ARG A 476 7.97 18.62 -2.18
CA ARG A 476 8.38 19.25 -0.92
C ARG A 476 9.75 19.93 -1.00
N SER A 477 10.67 19.40 -1.79
CA SER A 477 11.96 20.04 -2.06
C SER A 477 11.79 21.29 -2.91
N LEU A 478 10.95 21.23 -3.95
CA LEU A 478 10.59 22.37 -4.80
C LEU A 478 9.84 23.46 -4.02
N ASP A 479 8.93 23.08 -3.12
CA ASP A 479 8.19 24.02 -2.24
C ASP A 479 9.13 24.79 -1.29
N ARG A 480 10.32 24.24 -0.97
CA ARG A 480 11.38 24.87 -0.14
C ARG A 480 12.51 25.51 -0.96
N LEU A 481 12.49 25.37 -2.28
CA LEU A 481 13.58 25.71 -3.19
C LEU A 481 14.90 25.00 -2.84
N ASP A 482 14.82 23.75 -2.39
CA ASP A 482 15.99 22.90 -2.18
C ASP A 482 16.34 22.15 -3.48
N LEU A 483 16.99 22.86 -4.41
CA LEU A 483 17.25 22.34 -5.75
C LEU A 483 18.29 21.22 -5.77
N ASP A 484 19.24 21.23 -4.83
CA ASP A 484 20.24 20.16 -4.68
C ASP A 484 19.57 18.84 -4.31
N THR A 485 18.68 18.87 -3.31
CA THR A 485 17.90 17.70 -2.90
C THR A 485 16.93 17.26 -4.01
N ALA A 486 16.26 18.22 -4.67
CA ALA A 486 15.37 17.93 -5.80
C ALA A 486 16.11 17.18 -6.94
N GLY A 487 17.34 17.58 -7.26
CA GLY A 487 18.18 16.92 -8.26
C GLY A 487 18.53 15.48 -7.89
N GLN A 488 18.85 15.21 -6.62
CA GLN A 488 19.10 13.85 -6.12
C GLN A 488 17.85 12.98 -6.19
N ILE A 489 16.69 13.52 -5.81
CA ILE A 489 15.41 12.81 -5.87
C ILE A 489 15.03 12.49 -7.32
N LEU A 490 15.27 13.38 -8.27
CA LEU A 490 15.01 13.10 -9.69
C LEU A 490 15.79 11.88 -10.20
N ILE A 491 17.04 11.71 -9.77
CA ILE A 491 17.85 10.53 -10.09
C ILE A 491 17.23 9.27 -9.46
N ALA A 492 16.78 9.36 -8.21
CA ALA A 492 16.10 8.25 -7.53
C ALA A 492 14.77 7.87 -8.20
N ILE A 493 13.99 8.85 -8.67
CA ILE A 493 12.74 8.64 -9.42
C ILE A 493 13.01 7.86 -10.71
N ASP A 494 14.10 8.16 -11.44
CA ASP A 494 14.47 7.45 -12.67
C ASP A 494 14.89 5.99 -12.40
N GLN A 495 15.35 5.69 -11.20
CA GLN A 495 15.73 4.33 -10.77
C GLN A 495 14.55 3.56 -10.16
N ALA A 496 13.59 4.26 -9.57
CA ALA A 496 12.41 3.67 -8.94
C ALA A 496 11.43 3.13 -9.99
N LYS A 497 10.86 1.96 -9.74
CA LYS A 497 9.80 1.40 -10.58
C LYS A 497 8.45 1.95 -10.12
N PRO A 498 7.63 2.55 -11.01
CA PRO A 498 6.31 3.01 -10.63
C PRO A 498 5.40 1.81 -10.33
N THR A 499 4.82 1.81 -9.13
CA THR A 499 3.83 0.82 -8.67
C THR A 499 2.40 1.27 -8.97
N GLN A 500 2.16 2.58 -9.03
CA GLN A 500 0.87 3.16 -9.40
C GLN A 500 0.97 4.24 -10.49
N PHE A 501 -0.13 4.44 -11.22
CA PHE A 501 -0.22 5.48 -12.23
C PHE A 501 -0.49 6.84 -11.58
N LEU A 502 0.56 7.66 -11.44
CA LEU A 502 0.46 9.04 -10.95
C LEU A 502 0.05 10.05 -12.03
N GLY A 503 -0.19 9.58 -13.26
CA GLY A 503 -0.49 10.48 -14.38
C GLY A 503 0.68 11.42 -14.67
N PRO A 504 0.41 12.69 -15.02
CA PRO A 504 1.43 13.63 -15.46
C PRO A 504 2.32 14.18 -14.33
N ILE A 505 2.06 13.82 -13.06
CA ILE A 505 2.75 14.39 -11.89
C ILE A 505 4.29 14.36 -12.03
N PRO A 506 4.94 13.23 -12.34
CA PRO A 506 6.41 13.18 -12.40
C PRO A 506 6.99 14.13 -13.46
N HIS A 507 6.37 14.21 -14.63
CA HIS A 507 6.81 15.09 -15.71
C HIS A 507 6.60 16.57 -15.35
N VAL A 508 5.49 16.89 -14.69
CA VAL A 508 5.17 18.26 -14.27
C VAL A 508 6.13 18.75 -13.18
N LEU A 509 6.48 17.90 -12.20
CA LEU A 509 7.46 18.23 -11.17
C LEU A 509 8.87 18.38 -11.75
N ARG A 510 9.27 17.50 -12.69
CA ARG A 510 10.54 17.63 -13.41
C ARG A 510 10.62 18.92 -14.21
N SER A 511 9.56 19.29 -14.92
CA SER A 511 9.48 20.55 -15.66
C SER A 511 9.57 21.77 -14.72
N LEU A 512 8.94 21.71 -13.55
CA LEU A 512 9.05 22.76 -12.54
C LEU A 512 10.50 22.93 -12.04
N CYS A 513 11.20 21.83 -11.76
CA CYS A 513 12.62 21.86 -11.42
C CYS A 513 13.47 22.52 -12.52
N PHE A 514 13.23 22.17 -13.78
CA PHE A 514 13.91 22.79 -14.92
C PHE A 514 13.63 24.29 -15.04
N VAL A 515 12.41 24.77 -14.72
CA VAL A 515 12.14 26.21 -14.66
C VAL A 515 12.99 26.88 -13.58
N TYR A 516 13.07 26.30 -12.38
CA TYR A 516 13.89 26.83 -11.29
C TYR A 516 15.40 26.80 -11.59
N GLU A 517 15.86 25.89 -12.45
CA GLU A 517 17.22 25.83 -12.98
C GLU A 517 17.48 26.80 -14.15
N GLY A 518 16.47 27.56 -14.61
CA GLY A 518 16.60 28.49 -15.73
C GLY A 518 16.54 27.83 -17.11
N ARG A 519 15.95 26.63 -17.19
CA ARG A 519 15.83 25.79 -18.38
C ARG A 519 14.37 25.70 -18.85
N ALA A 520 13.64 26.82 -18.81
CA ALA A 520 12.20 26.88 -19.08
C ALA A 520 11.81 26.31 -20.46
N SER A 521 12.57 26.58 -21.53
CA SER A 521 12.29 26.01 -22.86
C SER A 521 12.39 24.48 -22.90
N ALA A 522 13.34 23.89 -22.16
CA ALA A 522 13.46 22.43 -22.04
C ALA A 522 12.29 21.86 -21.23
N ALA A 523 11.88 22.56 -20.17
CA ALA A 523 10.72 22.22 -19.36
C ALA A 523 9.43 22.19 -20.18
N ALA A 524 9.21 23.20 -21.03
CA ALA A 524 8.04 23.30 -21.88
C ALA A 524 8.01 22.20 -22.95
N LYS A 525 9.16 21.93 -23.58
CA LYS A 525 9.30 20.82 -24.54
C LYS A 525 8.93 19.48 -23.90
N LEU A 526 9.39 19.21 -22.68
CA LEU A 526 9.05 17.99 -21.94
C LEU A 526 7.53 17.86 -21.73
N LEU A 527 6.83 18.95 -21.40
CA LEU A 527 5.38 18.94 -21.22
C LEU A 527 4.63 18.76 -22.55
N VAL A 528 5.02 19.50 -23.59
CA VAL A 528 4.37 19.46 -24.90
C VAL A 528 4.54 18.09 -25.54
N GLU A 529 5.69 17.43 -25.39
CA GLU A 529 5.93 16.09 -25.94
C GLU A 529 5.33 14.98 -25.09
N SER A 530 4.91 15.24 -23.85
CA SER A 530 4.37 14.22 -22.97
C SER A 530 2.94 13.81 -23.35
N PRO A 531 2.69 12.54 -23.73
CA PRO A 531 1.34 12.07 -24.01
C PRO A 531 0.43 12.17 -22.79
N GLN A 532 0.97 12.00 -21.58
CA GLN A 532 0.22 12.07 -20.33
C GLN A 532 -0.29 13.49 -20.04
N VAL A 533 0.48 14.51 -20.40
CA VAL A 533 0.08 15.92 -20.25
C VAL A 533 -0.88 16.33 -21.36
N GLN A 534 -0.67 15.86 -22.60
CA GLN A 534 -1.58 16.13 -23.72
C GLN A 534 -3.00 15.58 -23.51
N LEU A 535 -3.13 14.48 -22.75
CA LEU A 535 -4.41 13.90 -22.34
C LEU A 535 -5.16 14.75 -21.28
N MET A 536 -4.58 15.85 -20.81
CA MET A 536 -5.28 16.86 -20.01
C MET A 536 -5.88 17.94 -20.92
N PRO A 537 -7.12 18.44 -20.70
CA PRO A 537 -8.23 18.03 -19.84
C PRO A 537 -9.33 17.32 -20.68
N THR A 538 -8.93 16.50 -21.65
CA THR A 538 -9.86 15.85 -22.61
C THR A 538 -10.77 14.81 -21.95
N THR A 539 -10.55 14.51 -20.67
CA THR A 539 -11.28 13.50 -19.89
C THR A 539 -12.66 13.95 -19.40
N GLY A 540 -13.08 15.21 -19.62
CA GLY A 540 -14.45 15.67 -19.39
C GLY A 540 -14.93 15.77 -17.93
N VAL A 541 -14.11 15.36 -16.95
CA VAL A 541 -14.45 15.42 -15.52
C VAL A 541 -13.69 16.57 -14.84
N PRO A 542 -14.38 17.60 -14.31
CA PRO A 542 -13.78 18.61 -13.45
C PRO A 542 -13.31 17.94 -12.15
N SER A 543 -12.00 17.69 -12.01
CA SER A 543 -11.43 17.12 -10.78
C SER A 543 -10.42 18.08 -10.17
N ALA A 544 -10.56 18.33 -8.86
CA ALA A 544 -9.63 19.15 -8.08
C ALA A 544 -8.19 18.64 -8.17
N ARG A 545 -7.97 17.33 -8.42
CA ARG A 545 -6.65 16.73 -8.61
C ARG A 545 -5.87 17.36 -9.75
N PHE A 546 -6.54 17.70 -10.84
CA PHE A 546 -5.88 18.28 -12.00
C PHE A 546 -5.64 19.78 -11.86
N SER A 547 -6.28 20.46 -10.91
CA SER A 547 -6.17 21.92 -10.76
C SER A 547 -4.75 22.39 -10.43
N ALA A 548 -4.07 21.73 -9.49
CA ALA A 548 -2.69 22.02 -9.13
C ALA A 548 -1.72 21.68 -10.28
N ILE A 549 -1.95 20.56 -10.96
CA ILE A 549 -1.16 20.11 -12.10
C ILE A 549 -1.28 21.11 -13.26
N VAL A 550 -2.51 21.50 -13.62
CA VAL A 550 -2.79 22.49 -14.66
C VAL A 550 -2.16 23.84 -14.31
N ASN A 551 -2.20 24.26 -13.05
CA ASN A 551 -1.55 25.49 -12.63
C ASN A 551 -0.03 25.46 -12.87
N ILE A 552 0.65 24.36 -12.50
CA ILE A 552 2.10 24.21 -12.74
C ILE A 552 2.39 24.11 -14.25
N VAL A 553 1.58 23.37 -15.02
CA VAL A 553 1.73 23.30 -16.49
C VAL A 553 1.60 24.69 -17.10
N GLY A 554 0.55 25.44 -16.74
CA GLY A 554 0.36 26.81 -17.19
C GLY A 554 1.54 27.70 -16.83
N PHE A 555 2.06 27.57 -15.61
CA PHE A 555 3.25 28.29 -15.16
C PHE A 555 4.48 27.99 -16.02
N VAL A 556 4.80 26.71 -16.24
CA VAL A 556 5.94 26.30 -17.06
C VAL A 556 5.81 26.82 -18.49
N LEU A 557 4.61 26.74 -19.09
CA LEU A 557 4.37 27.24 -20.43
C LEU A 557 4.55 28.77 -20.50
N ALA A 558 4.07 29.51 -19.51
CA ALA A 558 4.27 30.95 -19.45
C ALA A 558 5.75 31.33 -19.26
N ALA A 559 6.45 30.65 -18.35
CA ALA A 559 7.88 30.85 -18.10
C ALA A 559 8.73 30.64 -19.35
N ALA A 560 8.32 29.72 -20.22
CA ALA A 560 8.98 29.42 -21.49
C ALA A 560 8.55 30.32 -22.66
N GLY A 561 7.57 31.20 -22.47
CA GLY A 561 7.00 32.02 -23.54
C GLY A 561 6.12 31.24 -24.54
N GLU A 562 5.66 30.04 -24.18
CA GLU A 562 4.84 29.16 -25.02
C GLU A 562 3.36 29.58 -25.03
N GLY A 563 3.09 30.82 -25.45
CA GLY A 563 1.76 31.44 -25.40
C GLY A 563 0.69 30.68 -26.20
N LYS A 564 1.07 30.05 -27.31
CA LYS A 564 0.16 29.20 -28.09
C LYS A 564 -0.24 27.94 -27.32
N ALA A 565 0.71 27.23 -26.72
CA ALA A 565 0.41 26.04 -25.93
C ALA A 565 -0.43 26.38 -24.69
N LEU A 566 -0.19 27.56 -24.08
CA LEU A 566 -1.01 28.08 -22.98
C LEU A 566 -2.44 28.41 -23.41
N GLN A 567 -2.61 28.99 -24.61
CA GLN A 567 -3.93 29.21 -25.21
C GLN A 567 -4.64 27.88 -25.50
N ASP A 568 -3.96 26.94 -26.14
CA ASP A 568 -4.49 25.61 -26.46
C ASP A 568 -4.90 24.85 -25.18
N LEU A 569 -4.16 25.03 -24.07
CA LEU A 569 -4.54 24.49 -22.76
C LEU A 569 -5.85 25.11 -22.26
N ALA A 570 -5.96 26.44 -22.26
CA ALA A 570 -7.15 27.15 -21.81
C ALA A 570 -8.39 26.82 -22.64
N GLU A 571 -8.26 26.67 -23.96
CA GLU A 571 -9.36 26.34 -24.88
C GLU A 571 -9.90 24.92 -24.68
N ARG A 572 -9.05 24.00 -24.20
CA ARG A 572 -9.45 22.62 -23.88
C ARG A 572 -10.12 22.48 -22.51
N MET A 573 -10.06 23.51 -21.66
CA MET A 573 -10.64 23.49 -20.31
C MET A 573 -12.09 23.99 -20.31
N SER A 574 -12.93 23.35 -19.50
CA SER A 574 -14.25 23.91 -19.14
C SER A 574 -14.06 25.14 -18.24
N PRO A 575 -14.84 26.22 -18.43
CA PRO A 575 -14.84 27.37 -17.53
C PRO A 575 -15.22 27.05 -16.08
N GLN A 576 -15.91 25.93 -15.85
CA GLN A 576 -16.27 25.45 -14.51
C GLN A 576 -15.15 24.62 -13.86
N SER A 577 -14.11 24.27 -14.61
CA SER A 577 -13.00 23.47 -14.08
C SER A 577 -12.15 24.27 -13.10
N PRO A 578 -11.83 23.72 -11.91
CA PRO A 578 -10.93 24.37 -10.97
C PRO A 578 -9.57 24.70 -11.61
N GLY A 579 -9.07 25.93 -11.39
CA GLY A 579 -7.81 26.41 -11.96
C GLY A 579 -7.93 27.03 -13.36
N TYR A 580 -9.11 26.98 -14.00
CA TYR A 580 -9.36 27.67 -15.29
C TYR A 580 -9.06 29.17 -15.18
N SER A 581 -9.58 29.82 -14.14
CA SER A 581 -9.41 31.25 -13.90
C SER A 581 -7.94 31.64 -13.78
N VAL A 582 -7.13 30.83 -13.09
CA VAL A 582 -5.68 31.08 -12.95
C VAL A 582 -4.94 30.89 -14.29
N VAL A 583 -5.31 29.89 -15.10
CA VAL A 583 -4.73 29.71 -16.44
C VAL A 583 -5.10 30.88 -17.36
N LYS A 584 -6.35 31.34 -17.32
CA LYS A 584 -6.80 32.53 -18.07
C LYS A 584 -6.11 33.80 -17.62
N ALA A 585 -5.94 33.99 -16.32
CA ALA A 585 -5.16 35.09 -15.75
C ALA A 585 -3.73 35.05 -16.30
N ARG A 586 -3.07 33.88 -16.25
CA ARG A 586 -1.71 33.74 -16.77
C ARG A 586 -1.60 34.01 -18.27
N GLN A 587 -2.58 33.53 -19.05
CA GLN A 587 -2.68 33.84 -20.47
C GLN A 587 -2.77 35.36 -20.69
N ALA A 588 -3.65 36.04 -19.95
CA ALA A 588 -3.82 37.48 -20.02
C ALA A 588 -2.54 38.23 -19.61
N PHE A 589 -1.83 37.75 -18.59
CA PHE A 589 -0.54 38.30 -18.15
C PHE A 589 0.52 38.23 -19.27
N VAL A 590 0.74 37.03 -19.86
CA VAL A 590 1.67 36.82 -20.99
C VAL A 590 1.34 37.74 -22.17
N PHE A 591 0.07 38.06 -22.35
CA PHE A 591 -0.43 38.85 -23.47
C PHE A 591 -0.62 40.34 -23.15
N GLY A 592 -0.34 40.79 -21.93
CA GLY A 592 -0.51 42.18 -21.50
C GLY A 592 -1.97 42.65 -21.50
N GLN A 593 -2.93 41.76 -21.24
CA GLN A 593 -4.37 42.06 -21.21
C GLN A 593 -4.83 42.40 -19.79
N HIS A 594 -4.85 43.68 -19.43
CA HIS A 594 -5.10 44.13 -18.06
C HIS A 594 -6.48 43.71 -17.54
N ASP A 595 -7.54 44.09 -18.25
CA ASP A 595 -8.92 43.87 -17.77
C ASP A 595 -9.25 42.38 -17.66
N SER A 596 -8.69 41.57 -18.57
CA SER A 596 -8.86 40.13 -18.56
C SER A 596 -8.12 39.48 -17.39
N LEU A 597 -6.91 39.95 -17.08
CA LEU A 597 -6.13 39.49 -15.93
C LEU A 597 -6.83 39.85 -14.61
N TRP A 598 -7.28 41.09 -14.46
CA TRP A 598 -7.98 41.55 -13.26
C TRP A 598 -9.27 40.76 -13.01
N THR A 599 -10.05 40.54 -14.07
CA THR A 599 -11.29 39.76 -13.99
C THR A 599 -11.02 38.31 -13.62
N ALA A 600 -10.06 37.66 -14.27
CA ALA A 600 -9.77 36.24 -14.04
C ALA A 600 -9.15 35.99 -12.65
N THR A 601 -8.24 36.85 -12.19
CA THR A 601 -7.71 36.78 -10.81
C THR A 601 -8.81 37.06 -9.78
N GLY A 602 -9.69 38.04 -10.02
CA GLY A 602 -10.85 38.30 -9.16
C GLY A 602 -11.81 37.11 -9.04
N GLN A 603 -12.07 36.40 -10.14
CA GLN A 603 -12.88 35.18 -10.13
C GLN A 603 -12.24 34.05 -9.31
N SER A 604 -10.93 33.84 -9.43
CA SER A 604 -10.20 32.84 -8.64
C SER A 604 -10.24 33.17 -7.14
N LEU A 605 -10.03 34.43 -6.77
CA LEU A 605 -10.01 34.87 -5.38
C LEU A 605 -11.40 34.83 -4.71
N ALA A 606 -12.46 35.18 -5.45
CA ALA A 606 -13.84 35.11 -4.98
C ALA A 606 -14.41 33.69 -4.97
N GLY A 607 -13.82 32.77 -5.75
CA GLY A 607 -14.27 31.40 -5.85
C GLY A 607 -13.94 30.55 -4.62
N ASP A 608 -14.47 29.33 -4.64
CA ASP A 608 -14.11 28.26 -3.69
C ASP A 608 -12.84 27.50 -4.12
N GLU A 609 -11.99 28.18 -4.90
CA GLU A 609 -10.70 27.62 -5.30
C GLU A 609 -9.79 27.55 -4.08
N GLY A 610 -9.10 26.41 -3.91
CA GLY A 610 -8.25 26.17 -2.75
C GLY A 610 -7.11 27.19 -2.59
N PRO A 611 -6.50 27.28 -1.40
CA PRO A 611 -5.45 28.26 -1.05
C PRO A 611 -4.28 28.33 -2.05
N ARG A 612 -3.92 27.21 -2.70
CA ARG A 612 -2.87 27.17 -3.74
C ARG A 612 -3.22 28.01 -4.97
N LEU A 613 -4.46 27.96 -5.46
CA LEU A 613 -4.86 28.72 -6.64
C LEU A 613 -5.01 30.21 -6.31
N LYS A 614 -5.55 30.51 -5.12
CA LYS A 614 -5.67 31.88 -4.61
C LYS A 614 -4.31 32.57 -4.48
N SER A 615 -3.30 31.88 -3.93
CA SER A 615 -1.94 32.45 -3.85
C SER A 615 -1.33 32.71 -5.23
N CYS A 616 -1.56 31.83 -6.21
CA CYS A 616 -1.10 32.05 -7.58
C CYS A 616 -1.82 33.23 -8.26
N ALA A 617 -3.12 33.40 -8.01
CA ALA A 617 -3.87 34.56 -8.51
C ALA A 617 -3.37 35.88 -7.87
N MET A 618 -3.06 35.87 -6.58
CA MET A 618 -2.44 37.02 -5.90
C MET A 618 -1.06 37.33 -6.44
N ALA A 619 -0.23 36.31 -6.71
CA ALA A 619 1.09 36.50 -7.33
C ALA A 619 0.98 37.24 -8.66
N LEU A 620 0.12 36.76 -9.57
CA LEU A 620 -0.10 37.41 -10.88
C LEU A 620 -0.58 38.85 -10.74
N ARG A 621 -1.42 39.14 -9.73
CA ARG A 621 -1.93 40.49 -9.46
C ARG A 621 -0.85 41.41 -8.87
N ALA A 622 -0.05 40.92 -7.94
CA ALA A 622 1.07 41.66 -7.37
C ALA A 622 2.11 42.01 -8.44
N ASP A 623 2.40 41.08 -9.35
CA ASP A 623 3.31 41.29 -10.47
C ASP A 623 2.80 42.37 -11.44
N MET A 624 1.51 42.28 -11.82
CA MET A 624 0.85 43.30 -12.64
C MET A 624 0.92 44.69 -11.99
N LEU A 625 0.51 44.81 -10.73
CA LEU A 625 0.52 46.07 -9.99
C LEU A 625 1.95 46.64 -9.86
N HIS A 626 2.95 45.78 -9.70
CA HIS A 626 4.35 46.18 -9.69
C HIS A 626 4.76 46.81 -11.04
N HIS A 627 4.44 46.16 -12.15
CA HIS A 627 4.74 46.65 -13.49
C HIS A 627 3.96 47.93 -13.86
N GLU A 628 2.80 48.18 -13.25
CA GLU A 628 2.06 49.44 -13.37
C GLU A 628 2.64 50.59 -12.54
N GLY A 629 3.66 50.33 -11.71
CA GLY A 629 4.22 51.31 -10.78
C GLY A 629 3.36 51.55 -9.53
N ARG A 630 2.35 50.70 -9.28
CA ARG A 630 1.47 50.77 -8.10
C ARG A 630 2.08 50.00 -6.93
N SER A 631 3.29 50.42 -6.51
CA SER A 631 4.13 49.65 -5.59
C SER A 631 3.48 49.37 -4.23
N ALA A 632 2.65 50.28 -3.70
CA ALA A 632 1.98 50.07 -2.42
C ALA A 632 0.95 48.94 -2.49
N GLU A 633 0.11 48.93 -3.53
CA GLU A 633 -0.91 47.89 -3.75
C GLU A 633 -0.28 46.55 -4.13
N ALA A 634 0.84 46.58 -4.87
CA ALA A 634 1.63 45.39 -5.18
C ALA A 634 2.20 44.76 -3.90
N LEU A 635 2.69 45.57 -2.96
CA LEU A 635 3.22 45.12 -1.68
C LEU A 635 2.12 44.54 -0.79
N GLU A 636 0.96 45.19 -0.71
CA GLU A 636 -0.21 44.68 0.03
C GLU A 636 -0.63 43.30 -0.49
N ALA A 637 -0.86 43.17 -1.81
CA ALA A 637 -1.21 41.90 -2.43
C ALA A 637 -0.12 40.82 -2.24
N PHE A 638 1.16 41.22 -2.22
CA PHE A 638 2.27 40.32 -1.97
C PHE A 638 2.31 39.81 -0.52
N VAL A 639 2.07 40.67 0.46
CA VAL A 639 2.03 40.29 1.88
C VAL A 639 0.84 39.38 2.16
N ASP A 640 -0.35 39.69 1.63
CA ASP A 640 -1.54 38.82 1.73
C ASP A 640 -1.29 37.43 1.11
N MET A 641 -0.52 37.38 0.01
CA MET A 641 -0.12 36.12 -0.61
C MET A 641 0.78 35.27 0.32
N LEU A 642 1.62 35.89 1.16
CA LEU A 642 2.49 35.15 2.08
C LEU A 642 1.70 34.36 3.13
N ASP A 643 0.51 34.82 3.53
CA ASP A 643 -0.37 34.06 4.42
C ASP A 643 -0.79 32.73 3.78
N TYR A 644 -1.15 32.75 2.50
CA TYR A 644 -1.43 31.52 1.78
C TYR A 644 -0.19 30.64 1.62
N CYS A 645 0.99 31.22 1.39
CA CYS A 645 2.25 30.46 1.36
C CYS A 645 2.51 29.75 2.69
N ALA A 646 2.18 30.40 3.82
CA ALA A 646 2.31 29.82 5.17
C ALA A 646 1.28 28.71 5.42
N ILE A 647 0.03 28.89 5.01
CA ILE A 647 -1.02 27.85 5.11
C ILE A 647 -0.60 26.58 4.36
N MET A 648 -0.01 26.76 3.17
CA MET A 648 0.34 25.65 2.28
C MET A 648 1.73 25.07 2.54
N ALA A 649 2.54 25.74 3.37
CA ALA A 649 3.97 25.50 3.48
C ALA A 649 4.63 25.37 2.11
N SER A 650 4.48 26.40 1.26
CA SER A 650 5.01 26.43 -0.10
C SER A 650 5.29 27.86 -0.55
N VAL A 651 6.46 28.11 -1.16
CA VAL A 651 6.78 29.40 -1.78
C VAL A 651 6.46 29.45 -3.29
N LEU A 652 5.77 28.43 -3.83
CA LEU A 652 5.47 28.31 -5.26
C LEU A 652 4.83 29.58 -5.85
N ALA A 653 3.97 30.27 -5.12
CA ALA A 653 3.34 31.51 -5.59
C ALA A 653 4.38 32.63 -5.81
N VAL A 654 5.34 32.79 -4.90
CA VAL A 654 6.41 33.79 -5.01
C VAL A 654 7.30 33.52 -6.23
N THR A 655 7.52 32.23 -6.56
CA THR A 655 8.33 31.84 -7.73
C THR A 655 7.69 32.21 -9.07
N GLN A 656 6.41 32.60 -9.09
CA GLN A 656 5.69 32.96 -10.31
C GLN A 656 5.73 34.45 -10.62
N LEU A 657 6.30 35.25 -9.72
CA LEU A 657 6.58 36.66 -9.98
C LEU A 657 7.76 36.79 -10.93
N SER A 658 7.72 37.82 -11.78
CA SER A 658 8.89 38.32 -12.52
C SER A 658 10.05 38.58 -11.57
N LYS A 659 11.28 38.41 -12.05
CA LYS A 659 12.47 38.66 -11.23
C LYS A 659 12.48 40.08 -10.67
N SER A 660 12.06 41.07 -11.46
CA SER A 660 11.97 42.47 -11.01
C SER A 660 10.98 42.66 -9.86
N ALA A 661 9.77 42.09 -9.97
CA ALA A 661 8.77 42.19 -8.92
C ALA A 661 9.24 41.46 -7.67
N ARG A 662 9.80 40.26 -7.83
CA ARG A 662 10.33 39.45 -6.74
C ARG A 662 11.44 40.15 -5.98
N GLU A 663 12.43 40.74 -6.67
CA GLU A 663 13.49 41.52 -6.03
C GLU A 663 12.98 42.76 -5.29
N ALA A 664 12.01 43.47 -5.86
CA ALA A 664 11.44 44.67 -5.25
C ALA A 664 10.58 44.34 -4.02
N LEU A 665 9.66 43.39 -4.16
CA LEU A 665 8.68 43.02 -3.14
C LEU A 665 9.33 42.27 -1.97
N ILE A 666 10.28 41.37 -2.22
CA ILE A 666 11.04 40.70 -1.13
C ILE A 666 11.83 41.74 -0.33
N ARG A 667 12.49 42.70 -0.99
CA ARG A 667 13.24 43.75 -0.30
C ARG A 667 12.33 44.67 0.51
N ALA A 668 11.18 45.04 -0.04
CA ALA A 668 10.20 45.91 0.63
C ALA A 668 9.49 45.23 1.81
N SER A 669 9.39 43.90 1.80
CA SER A 669 8.75 43.09 2.83
C SER A 669 9.74 42.33 3.72
N ALA A 670 11.04 42.64 3.66
CA ALA A 670 12.09 41.82 4.30
C ALA A 670 11.86 41.59 5.81
N ASP A 671 11.34 42.61 6.50
CA ASP A 671 11.09 42.60 7.95
C ASP A 671 9.64 42.20 8.33
N CYS A 672 8.80 41.85 7.35
CA CYS A 672 7.43 41.41 7.58
C CYS A 672 7.39 40.08 8.35
N SER A 673 6.50 39.99 9.34
CA SER A 673 6.36 38.80 10.20
C SER A 673 5.85 37.56 9.47
N GLU A 674 5.21 37.77 8.33
CA GLU A 674 4.65 36.79 7.41
C GLU A 674 5.75 35.88 6.86
N TRP A 675 6.96 36.39 6.61
CA TRP A 675 8.10 35.54 6.23
C TRP A 675 8.48 34.54 7.31
N VAL A 676 8.37 34.93 8.59
CA VAL A 676 8.62 34.03 9.72
C VAL A 676 7.52 32.97 9.80
N ALA A 677 6.26 33.33 9.51
CA ALA A 677 5.16 32.38 9.43
C ALA A 677 5.37 31.35 8.30
N VAL A 678 5.76 31.81 7.10
CA VAL A 678 6.11 30.95 5.97
C VAL A 678 7.24 30.00 6.35
N ALA A 679 8.36 30.52 6.88
CA ALA A 679 9.49 29.68 7.29
C ALA A 679 9.09 28.61 8.33
N ARG A 680 8.32 29.00 9.35
CA ARG A 680 7.84 28.09 10.41
C ARG A 680 6.93 27.00 9.89
N SER A 681 6.14 27.28 8.85
CA SER A 681 5.19 26.31 8.29
C SER A 681 5.86 25.05 7.71
N PHE A 682 7.13 25.13 7.32
CA PHE A 682 7.91 23.99 6.82
C PHE A 682 8.46 23.07 7.91
N ASN A 683 8.29 23.44 9.19
CA ASN A 683 8.75 22.69 10.36
C ASN A 683 10.25 22.28 10.31
N SER A 684 11.10 23.11 9.69
CA SER A 684 12.54 22.87 9.59
C SER A 684 13.32 23.98 10.30
N ALA A 685 14.23 23.59 11.20
CA ALA A 685 15.08 24.54 11.92
C ALA A 685 16.11 25.23 11.00
N GLU A 686 16.49 24.59 9.89
CA GLU A 686 17.47 25.11 8.93
C GLU A 686 16.86 26.17 8.01
N LEU A 687 15.54 26.13 7.82
CA LEU A 687 14.83 26.99 6.89
C LEU A 687 14.30 28.24 7.60
N THR A 688 15.11 29.29 7.63
CA THR A 688 14.73 30.60 8.17
C THR A 688 14.12 31.51 7.11
N ALA A 689 13.44 32.59 7.54
CA ALA A 689 12.92 33.63 6.64
C ALA A 689 14.01 34.17 5.70
N ALA A 690 15.20 34.48 6.24
CA ALA A 690 16.33 35.00 5.46
C ALA A 690 16.85 33.98 4.43
N VAL A 691 16.88 32.69 4.77
CA VAL A 691 17.28 31.62 3.83
C VAL A 691 16.28 31.50 2.69
N LEU A 692 14.97 31.53 2.98
CA LEU A 692 13.92 31.51 1.96
C LEU A 692 13.99 32.72 1.02
N GLN A 693 14.08 33.93 1.59
CA GLN A 693 14.23 35.16 0.83
C GLN A 693 15.46 35.10 -0.08
N LYS A 694 16.60 34.63 0.44
CA LYS A 694 17.83 34.44 -0.35
C LYS A 694 17.62 33.47 -1.52
N ARG A 695 17.09 32.27 -1.27
CA ARG A 695 16.82 31.26 -2.31
C ARG A 695 15.90 31.82 -3.41
N LEU A 696 14.87 32.57 -3.03
CA LEU A 696 13.93 33.21 -3.96
C LEU A 696 14.58 34.30 -4.83
N LEU A 697 15.51 35.08 -4.26
CA LEU A 697 16.26 36.11 -4.98
C LEU A 697 17.31 35.52 -5.94
N GLU A 698 17.83 34.34 -5.63
CA GLU A 698 18.80 33.61 -6.46
C GLU A 698 18.15 32.90 -7.66
N LEU A 699 16.84 32.69 -7.65
CA LEU A 699 16.13 32.10 -8.77
C LEU A 699 16.30 32.90 -10.07
N PRO A 700 16.39 32.22 -11.23
CA PRO A 700 16.44 32.85 -12.53
C PRO A 700 15.11 33.56 -12.86
N GLU A 701 15.03 34.19 -14.04
CA GLU A 701 13.73 34.65 -14.52
C GLU A 701 12.81 33.44 -14.72
N THR A 702 11.66 33.48 -14.06
CA THR A 702 10.69 32.38 -14.02
C THR A 702 9.33 32.80 -14.54
N SER A 703 9.11 34.10 -14.79
CA SER A 703 7.90 34.64 -15.39
C SER A 703 8.30 35.59 -16.52
N PRO A 704 7.57 35.66 -17.64
CA PRO A 704 7.86 36.67 -18.65
C PRO A 704 7.66 38.06 -18.06
N VAL A 705 8.55 39.00 -18.39
CA VAL A 705 8.34 40.41 -18.07
C VAL A 705 7.09 40.87 -18.82
N SER A 706 6.08 41.37 -18.11
CA SER A 706 4.84 41.79 -18.76
C SER A 706 5.15 42.84 -19.84
N PRO A 707 4.61 42.72 -21.07
CA PRO A 707 4.65 43.81 -22.02
C PRO A 707 3.93 45.03 -21.42
N ASP A 708 4.37 46.24 -21.77
CA ASP A 708 3.71 47.48 -21.35
C ASP A 708 2.19 47.34 -21.59
N PHE A 709 1.37 47.34 -20.52
CA PHE A 709 -0.10 47.19 -20.54
C PHE A 709 -0.83 48.33 -21.29
N GLN A 710 -0.10 49.15 -22.04
CA GLN A 710 -0.61 50.32 -22.74
C GLN A 710 -1.49 49.96 -23.95
N THR A 711 -1.67 48.68 -24.32
CA THR A 711 -2.51 48.32 -25.47
C THR A 711 -3.14 46.93 -25.39
N ASP A 712 -4.36 46.82 -24.85
CA ASP A 712 -5.15 45.57 -24.83
C ASP A 712 -5.49 45.06 -26.25
N LEU A 713 -4.72 44.13 -26.81
CA LEU A 713 -5.06 43.46 -28.07
C LEU A 713 -6.09 42.35 -27.86
N THR A 714 -7.03 42.21 -28.78
CA THR A 714 -7.97 41.06 -28.80
C THR A 714 -7.24 39.77 -29.22
N PRO A 715 -7.73 38.57 -28.83
CA PRO A 715 -7.11 37.30 -29.24
C PRO A 715 -6.94 37.16 -30.76
N ALA A 716 -7.89 37.67 -31.55
CA ALA A 716 -7.80 37.67 -33.01
C ALA A 716 -6.72 38.61 -33.55
N GLU A 717 -6.53 39.77 -32.91
CA GLU A 717 -5.47 40.73 -33.22
C GLU A 717 -4.09 40.17 -32.82
N GLN A 718 -4.03 39.37 -31.76
CA GLN A 718 -2.81 38.75 -31.26
C GLN A 718 -2.36 37.57 -32.12
N SER A 719 -3.27 36.66 -32.48
CA SER A 719 -2.98 35.61 -33.46
C SER A 719 -2.52 36.21 -34.78
N LEU A 720 -3.10 37.34 -35.18
CA LEU A 720 -2.69 38.08 -36.37
C LEU A 720 -1.29 38.70 -36.22
N LEU A 721 -0.94 39.23 -35.05
CA LEU A 721 0.39 39.75 -34.72
C LEU A 721 1.46 38.64 -34.81
N PHE A 722 1.18 37.44 -34.28
CA PHE A 722 2.07 36.28 -34.42
C PHE A 722 2.20 35.80 -35.86
N ALA A 723 1.11 35.82 -36.63
CA ALA A 723 1.14 35.35 -38.01
C ALA A 723 2.00 36.24 -38.92
N ILE A 724 2.09 37.55 -38.66
CA ILE A 724 2.90 38.48 -39.47
C ILE A 724 4.40 38.40 -39.20
N ASP A 725 4.81 37.78 -38.09
CA ASP A 725 6.22 37.49 -37.77
C ASP A 725 6.80 36.36 -38.66
N SER A 726 5.93 35.50 -39.21
CA SER A 726 6.37 34.49 -40.19
C SER A 726 6.73 35.11 -41.55
N SER A 727 7.55 34.43 -42.36
CA SER A 727 7.90 34.86 -43.74
C SER A 727 6.74 34.74 -44.75
N LYS A 728 5.53 34.41 -44.28
CA LYS A 728 4.35 34.20 -45.13
C LYS A 728 3.86 35.52 -45.74
N SER A 729 3.35 35.42 -46.96
CA SER A 729 2.70 36.52 -47.65
C SER A 729 1.30 36.79 -47.07
N ILE A 730 0.80 38.02 -47.24
CA ILE A 730 -0.56 38.42 -46.80
C ILE A 730 -1.63 37.46 -47.35
N ALA A 731 -1.47 36.96 -48.59
CA ALA A 731 -2.43 36.03 -49.19
C ALA A 731 -2.37 34.61 -48.61
N GLN A 732 -1.24 34.20 -48.03
CA GLN A 732 -1.10 32.93 -47.31
C GLN A 732 -1.67 33.06 -45.90
N ILE A 733 -1.35 34.15 -45.20
CA ILE A 733 -1.92 34.44 -43.87
C ILE A 733 -3.45 34.57 -43.99
N ALA A 734 -3.97 35.20 -45.04
CA ALA A 734 -5.41 35.37 -45.22
C ALA A 734 -6.13 34.02 -45.36
N ARG A 735 -5.51 33.07 -46.09
CA ARG A 735 -6.00 31.69 -46.21
C ARG A 735 -5.99 30.95 -44.87
N GLU A 736 -4.95 31.11 -44.06
CA GLU A 736 -4.87 30.49 -42.73
C GLU A 736 -5.94 31.00 -41.77
N PHE A 737 -6.31 32.28 -41.89
CA PHE A 737 -7.34 32.90 -41.07
C PHE A 737 -8.76 32.77 -41.68
N GLY A 738 -8.91 32.05 -42.79
CA GLY A 738 -10.21 31.87 -43.47
C GLY A 738 -10.83 33.17 -44.00
N VAL A 739 -10.02 34.18 -44.31
CA VAL A 739 -10.48 35.51 -44.76
C VAL A 739 -9.91 35.90 -46.12
N VAL A 740 -10.57 36.83 -46.81
CA VAL A 740 -10.05 37.42 -48.05
C VAL A 740 -8.91 38.39 -47.72
N SER A 741 -7.89 38.48 -48.59
CA SER A 741 -6.70 39.34 -48.41
C SER A 741 -7.03 40.81 -48.10
N GLY A 742 -8.14 41.34 -48.63
CA GLY A 742 -8.61 42.71 -48.32
C GLY A 742 -9.03 42.86 -46.85
N THR A 743 -9.78 41.90 -46.32
CA THR A 743 -10.19 41.86 -44.91
C THR A 743 -8.98 41.74 -43.99
N LEU A 744 -8.00 40.93 -44.36
CA LEU A 744 -6.76 40.81 -43.59
C LEU A 744 -5.98 42.13 -43.54
N LYS A 745 -5.86 42.85 -44.66
CA LYS A 745 -5.22 44.17 -44.69
C LYS A 745 -5.93 45.17 -43.78
N ASN A 746 -7.26 45.16 -43.73
CA ASN A 746 -8.02 46.03 -42.83
C ASN A 746 -7.79 45.69 -41.35
N ARG A 747 -7.75 44.39 -41.01
CA ARG A 747 -7.40 43.94 -39.66
C ARG A 747 -5.97 44.32 -39.27
N LEU A 748 -5.01 44.20 -40.20
CA LEU A 748 -3.63 44.63 -39.99
C LEU A 748 -3.51 46.15 -39.80
N SER A 749 -4.24 46.95 -40.58
CA SER A 749 -4.28 48.40 -40.40
C SER A 749 -4.87 48.79 -39.03
N ALA A 750 -5.93 48.11 -38.58
CA ALA A 750 -6.51 48.33 -37.26
C ALA A 750 -5.52 47.94 -36.15
N LEU A 751 -4.84 46.80 -36.30
CA LEU A 751 -3.78 46.33 -35.40
C LEU A 751 -2.62 47.33 -35.32
N TYR A 752 -2.11 47.82 -36.45
CA TYR A 752 -1.01 48.78 -36.48
C TYR A 752 -1.39 50.09 -35.80
N ARG A 753 -2.59 50.60 -36.07
CA ARG A 753 -3.11 51.80 -35.42
C ARG A 753 -3.24 51.61 -33.91
N LYS A 754 -3.69 50.44 -33.47
CA LYS A 754 -3.84 50.09 -32.06
C LYS A 754 -2.50 50.03 -31.34
N LEU A 755 -1.50 49.44 -32.00
CA LEU A 755 -0.09 49.36 -31.54
C LEU A 755 0.70 50.67 -31.69
N GLY A 756 0.14 51.72 -32.30
CA GLY A 756 0.87 52.97 -32.58
C GLY A 756 1.99 52.85 -33.62
N VAL A 757 2.03 51.76 -34.41
CA VAL A 757 3.06 51.48 -35.42
C VAL A 757 2.54 51.73 -36.83
N ARG A 758 3.45 51.87 -37.82
CA ARG A 758 3.11 52.22 -39.20
C ARG A 758 3.45 51.13 -40.22
N SER A 759 4.19 50.10 -39.84
CA SER A 759 4.65 49.07 -40.77
C SER A 759 4.67 47.66 -40.16
N ARG A 760 4.67 46.64 -41.03
CA ARG A 760 4.86 45.23 -40.62
C ARG A 760 6.16 45.05 -39.86
N ALA A 761 7.24 45.68 -40.33
CA ALA A 761 8.54 45.61 -39.66
C ALA A 761 8.51 46.24 -38.28
N GLU A 762 7.82 47.37 -38.09
CA GLU A 762 7.66 48.00 -36.78
C GLU A 762 6.76 47.18 -35.84
N ALA A 763 5.69 46.56 -36.36
CA ALA A 763 4.82 45.67 -35.59
C ALA A 763 5.56 44.41 -35.14
N VAL A 764 6.38 43.83 -36.02
CA VAL A 764 7.25 42.68 -35.69
C VAL A 764 8.35 43.11 -34.73
N ALA A 765 8.96 44.27 -34.89
CA ALA A 765 9.93 44.81 -33.94
C ALA A 765 9.29 45.17 -32.58
N HIS A 766 8.00 45.52 -32.55
CA HIS A 766 7.23 45.69 -31.32
C HIS A 766 6.99 44.36 -30.63
N ALA A 767 6.62 43.32 -31.38
CA ALA A 767 6.48 41.95 -30.87
C ALA A 767 7.82 41.38 -30.37
N ASN A 768 8.90 41.57 -31.13
CA ASN A 768 10.24 41.08 -30.76
C ASN A 768 10.83 41.84 -29.57
N ARG A 769 10.55 43.14 -29.41
CA ARG A 769 10.93 43.89 -28.20
C ARG A 769 10.16 43.44 -26.96
N ALA A 770 8.95 42.91 -27.13
CA ALA A 770 8.19 42.26 -26.08
C ALA A 770 8.64 40.81 -25.80
N GLN A 771 9.45 40.20 -26.68
CA GLN A 771 9.99 38.84 -26.53
C GLN A 771 11.48 38.79 -26.14
N GLN A 772 12.23 39.89 -26.37
CA GLN A 772 13.67 40.02 -26.06
C GLN A 772 13.97 40.81 -24.78
N ARG A 773 12.93 41.30 -24.11
CA ARG A 773 12.97 41.78 -22.73
C ARG A 773 12.43 40.67 -21.84
#